data_AF-A0A3P8ARX9-F1
#
_entry.id   AF-A0A3P8ARX9-F1
#
_cell.length_a   1.000
_cell.length_b   1.000
_cell.length_c   1.000
_cell.angle_alpha   90.00
_cell.angle_beta   90.00
_cell.angle_gamma   90.00
#
_symmetry.space_group_name_H-M   'P 1'
#
loop_
_entity.id
_entity.type
_entity.pdbx_description
1 polymer ?
#
loop_
_entity_poly.entity_id
_entity_poly.type
_entity_poly.pdbx_seq_one_letter_code
_entity_poly.pdbx_strand_id
1 'polypeptide(L)'
;MLRVVCSIAAQCLLELLVHPPSPLLPPFCPLRRAAADLIGRGFAVWQPYLDVSKVILTLLSWCAENEQLGMSHDSKLPLNWRLDAFKIAQASLWSIANVCPAAFITALSTEVVRFTSLSQHQMVNHMSPLIRSKQQILSIIEALFNSQFDVMQEVISSVGEIVVHCLDTALLKYKNVTELHPAIARIPIIAYSVQTRRIAFGSKNGSVVIYELRAGKSQVIQAHSRCVSICSFSDDGKYLATCSCEEGRVNLWQMSQSFLGMGQSQVKCIRQFSIPPTTPDNKVVALKNDRLRFVWLATKTVALVLPNGTEHRNTSKAVMVAADWNLDIADAVPMEIVLLFLVTLRFCSASLLRSTVFSAVVPLTLMIFYLLGCNRADFEQGNAFMRGFRVGAHRGLSLDAPENTLVAIRKSYELGAHLVELDVEVTADDVVVLMHDDHVNRTTNGVGAVRRMNYSQLKNLNAAAKFSHRQKYDVQRIPTLKQALRLCSQLRLKVLIDVKRPDPRISDTILDVFKEDPHIYDSVAVASFYPQVAYWIRRSDPKIVAGHTWCPGLFTQKSCQTAEEYYLSPLARFFAARVDKIYSWFLHHVVSKITGSTLFLVEHKALSANYIKKWRQQGVHVIAWTVNSVPEKSYFLNTLKCPFLTDQLSDFVSEMRKNETSTHDRVNKQI
;
A
#
# COMPACT_ATOMS: atom_id res chain seq x y z
N MET A 1 1.65 9.44 -56.86
CA MET A 1 0.68 10.46 -57.33
C MET A 1 -0.11 11.08 -56.16
N LEU A 2 -0.89 10.31 -55.38
CA LEU A 2 -1.66 10.85 -54.23
C LEU A 2 -0.86 11.68 -53.22
N ARG A 3 0.34 11.22 -52.80
CA ARG A 3 1.19 11.98 -51.85
C ARG A 3 1.61 13.36 -52.38
N VAL A 4 1.83 13.49 -53.68
CA VAL A 4 2.22 14.76 -54.32
C VAL A 4 1.02 15.71 -54.37
N VAL A 5 -0.17 15.19 -54.70
CA VAL A 5 -1.40 15.98 -54.68
C VAL A 5 -1.73 16.47 -53.27
N CYS A 6 -1.57 15.61 -52.25
CA CYS A 6 -1.78 16.01 -50.85
C CYS A 6 -0.78 17.08 -50.40
N SER A 7 0.50 16.97 -50.79
CA SER A 7 1.54 17.96 -50.48
C SER A 7 1.23 19.32 -51.10
N ILE A 8 0.87 19.36 -52.38
CA ILE A 8 0.54 20.62 -53.08
C ILE A 8 -0.72 21.24 -52.47
N ALA A 9 -1.76 20.44 -52.22
CA ALA A 9 -2.99 20.92 -51.61
C ALA A 9 -2.74 21.53 -50.21
N ALA A 10 -1.93 20.87 -49.38
CA ALA A 10 -1.56 21.38 -48.06
C ALA A 10 -0.81 22.72 -48.13
N GLN A 11 0.15 22.86 -49.05
CA GLN A 11 0.89 24.11 -49.25
C GLN A 11 -0.01 25.24 -49.77
N CYS A 12 -0.91 24.97 -50.72
CA CYS A 12 -1.86 25.98 -51.20
C CYS A 12 -2.81 26.45 -50.09
N LEU A 13 -3.31 25.53 -49.25
CA LEU A 13 -4.16 25.89 -48.13
C LEU A 13 -3.41 26.70 -47.06
N LEU A 14 -2.14 26.37 -46.81
CA LEU A 14 -1.28 27.12 -45.89
C LEU A 14 -1.02 28.55 -46.39
N GLU A 15 -0.66 28.70 -47.66
CA GLU A 15 -0.42 30.02 -48.27
C GLU A 15 -1.68 30.89 -48.22
N LEU A 16 -2.85 30.33 -48.53
CA LEU A 16 -4.13 31.04 -48.41
C LEU A 16 -4.41 31.56 -47.00
N LEU A 17 -4.00 30.80 -45.98
CA LEU A 17 -4.20 31.15 -44.58
C LEU A 17 -3.20 32.22 -44.10
N VAL A 18 -1.92 32.07 -44.45
CA VAL A 18 -0.80 32.87 -43.93
C VAL A 18 -0.59 34.19 -44.69
N HIS A 19 -1.00 34.26 -45.97
CA HIS A 19 -0.75 35.44 -46.79
C HIS A 19 -1.28 36.73 -46.13
N PRO A 20 -0.52 37.85 -46.11
CA PRO A 20 -0.99 39.11 -45.55
C PRO A 20 -2.26 39.60 -46.25
N PRO A 21 -3.14 40.37 -45.57
CA PRO A 21 -4.36 40.86 -46.18
C PRO A 21 -4.04 41.77 -47.36
N SER A 22 -4.68 41.50 -48.50
CA SER A 22 -4.55 42.27 -49.73
C SER A 22 -5.95 42.65 -50.23
N PRO A 23 -6.10 43.66 -51.11
CA PRO A 23 -7.42 44.02 -51.64
C PRO A 23 -8.12 42.86 -52.38
N LEU A 24 -7.35 41.91 -52.92
CA LEU A 24 -7.86 40.68 -53.57
C LEU A 24 -8.20 39.57 -52.56
N LEU A 25 -7.52 39.54 -51.41
CA LEU A 25 -7.73 38.56 -50.34
C LEU A 25 -7.91 39.29 -49.01
N PRO A 26 -9.14 39.79 -48.71
CA PRO A 26 -9.43 40.45 -47.45
C PRO A 26 -9.21 39.49 -46.26
N PRO A 27 -8.95 40.03 -45.05
CA PRO A 27 -8.52 39.25 -43.89
C PRO A 27 -9.51 38.13 -43.50
N PHE A 28 -10.80 38.30 -43.77
CA PHE A 28 -11.86 37.36 -43.38
C PHE A 28 -12.72 36.92 -44.57
N CYS A 29 -12.07 36.51 -45.67
CA CYS A 29 -12.77 36.02 -46.84
C CYS A 29 -13.34 34.59 -46.65
N PRO A 30 -14.40 34.20 -47.38
CA PRO A 30 -14.91 32.82 -47.39
C PRO A 30 -13.83 31.78 -47.73
N LEU A 31 -12.87 32.13 -48.59
CA LEU A 31 -11.78 31.25 -49.00
C LEU A 31 -10.81 30.94 -47.85
N ARG A 32 -10.42 31.96 -47.06
CA ARG A 32 -9.61 31.79 -45.84
C ARG A 32 -10.37 30.97 -44.79
N ARG A 33 -11.68 31.19 -44.64
CA ARG A 33 -12.54 30.39 -43.75
C ARG A 33 -12.60 28.92 -44.17
N ALA A 34 -12.85 28.64 -45.45
CA ALA A 34 -12.86 27.28 -45.98
C ALA A 34 -11.49 26.61 -45.82
N ALA A 35 -10.40 27.33 -46.05
CA ALA A 35 -9.05 26.83 -45.81
C ALA A 35 -8.82 26.46 -44.33
N ALA A 36 -9.26 27.31 -43.39
CA ALA A 36 -9.17 27.03 -41.96
C ALA A 36 -10.00 25.81 -41.52
N ASP A 37 -11.23 25.66 -42.00
CA ASP A 37 -12.10 24.50 -41.68
C ASP A 37 -11.54 23.20 -42.27
N LEU A 38 -11.08 23.24 -43.54
CA LEU A 38 -10.45 22.10 -44.18
C LEU A 38 -9.18 21.67 -43.42
N ILE A 39 -8.30 22.62 -43.08
CA ILE A 39 -7.07 22.31 -42.32
C ILE A 39 -7.42 21.70 -40.96
N GLY A 40 -8.44 22.23 -40.27
CA GLY A 40 -8.91 21.70 -38.99
C GLY A 40 -9.37 20.24 -39.09
N ARG A 41 -10.18 19.90 -40.09
CA ARG A 41 -10.71 18.53 -40.29
C ARG A 41 -9.69 17.54 -40.87
N GLY A 42 -8.82 18.04 -41.76
CA GLY A 42 -7.83 17.25 -42.51
C GLY A 42 -6.44 17.19 -41.87
N PHE A 43 -6.27 17.75 -40.66
CA PHE A 43 -4.95 17.96 -40.05
C PHE A 43 -4.11 16.69 -39.97
N ALA A 44 -4.70 15.54 -39.63
CA ALA A 44 -4.00 14.26 -39.56
C ALA A 44 -3.28 13.86 -40.87
N VAL A 45 -3.86 14.23 -42.01
CA VAL A 45 -3.33 13.88 -43.34
C VAL A 45 -2.28 14.89 -43.80
N TRP A 46 -2.46 16.16 -43.44
CA TRP A 46 -1.61 17.26 -43.92
C TRP A 46 -0.48 17.67 -42.97
N GLN A 47 -0.50 17.20 -41.71
CA GLN A 47 0.52 17.47 -40.69
C GLN A 47 1.98 17.44 -41.21
N PRO A 48 2.46 16.41 -41.95
CA PRO A 48 3.87 16.36 -42.36
C PRO A 48 4.25 17.41 -43.41
N TYR A 49 3.28 18.07 -44.05
CA TYR A 49 3.49 19.05 -45.11
C TYR A 49 3.19 20.49 -44.68
N LEU A 50 2.74 20.69 -43.43
CA LEU A 50 2.32 21.99 -42.90
C LEU A 50 3.30 22.52 -41.85
N ASP A 51 3.51 23.84 -41.88
CA ASP A 51 4.14 24.57 -40.78
C ASP A 51 3.09 24.81 -39.69
N VAL A 52 3.06 23.89 -38.73
CA VAL A 52 2.06 23.86 -37.64
C VAL A 52 2.08 25.15 -36.82
N SER A 53 3.25 25.74 -36.57
CA SER A 53 3.38 26.98 -35.80
C SER A 53 2.69 28.15 -36.49
N LYS A 54 2.86 28.30 -37.81
CA LYS A 54 2.21 29.37 -38.59
C LYS A 54 0.69 29.22 -38.63
N VAL A 55 0.19 27.99 -38.79
CA VAL A 55 -1.26 27.70 -38.76
C VAL A 55 -1.84 28.07 -37.39
N ILE A 56 -1.21 27.65 -36.30
CA ILE A 56 -1.71 27.94 -34.95
C ILE A 56 -1.69 29.45 -34.68
N LEU A 57 -0.62 30.16 -35.02
CA LEU A 57 -0.51 31.60 -34.76
C LEU A 57 -1.54 32.43 -35.54
N THR A 58 -1.86 32.05 -36.78
CA THR A 58 -2.88 32.73 -37.61
C THR A 58 -4.29 32.46 -37.11
N LEU A 59 -4.60 31.22 -36.71
CA LEU A 59 -5.89 30.92 -36.07
C LEU A 59 -6.04 31.64 -34.72
N LEU A 60 -4.98 31.72 -33.92
CA LEU A 60 -4.97 32.47 -32.66
C LEU A 60 -5.08 33.99 -32.87
N SER A 61 -4.55 34.54 -33.96
CA SER A 61 -4.71 35.97 -34.25
C SER A 61 -6.14 36.32 -34.60
N TRP A 62 -6.85 35.47 -35.37
CA TRP A 62 -8.28 35.66 -35.65
C TRP A 62 -9.13 35.57 -34.38
N CYS A 63 -8.73 34.68 -33.48
CA CYS A 63 -9.35 34.54 -32.17
C CYS A 63 -9.19 35.78 -31.29
N ALA A 64 -8.01 36.40 -31.32
CA ALA A 64 -7.68 37.59 -30.54
C ALA A 64 -8.38 38.88 -31.01
N GLU A 65 -8.62 39.02 -32.32
CA GLU A 65 -9.26 40.21 -32.90
C GLU A 65 -10.73 40.38 -32.47
N ASN A 66 -11.41 39.29 -32.11
CA ASN A 66 -12.82 39.32 -31.73
C ASN A 66 -13.06 39.56 -30.22
N GLU A 67 -12.10 39.19 -29.37
CA GLU A 67 -12.15 39.42 -27.91
C GLU A 67 -12.11 40.94 -27.58
N GLN A 68 -11.49 41.74 -28.45
CA GLN A 68 -11.47 43.20 -28.36
C GLN A 68 -12.82 43.88 -28.67
N LEU A 69 -13.77 43.17 -29.30
CA LEU A 69 -15.05 43.73 -29.75
C LEU A 69 -16.18 43.58 -28.71
N GLY A 70 -15.95 42.94 -27.57
CA GLY A 70 -16.89 42.96 -26.42
C GLY A 70 -18.31 42.47 -26.72
N MET A 71 -18.50 41.61 -27.72
CA MET A 71 -19.83 41.15 -28.14
C MET A 71 -20.31 40.00 -27.26
N SER A 72 -21.44 40.19 -26.56
CA SER A 72 -22.11 39.19 -25.75
C SER A 72 -22.66 38.02 -26.59
N HIS A 73 -22.72 36.84 -25.97
CA HIS A 73 -23.16 35.55 -26.52
C HIS A 73 -24.66 35.47 -26.89
N ASP A 74 -25.28 36.53 -27.41
CA ASP A 74 -26.68 36.49 -27.82
C ASP A 74 -26.85 35.77 -29.16
N SER A 75 -27.33 34.54 -29.04
CA SER A 75 -27.40 33.48 -30.05
C SER A 75 -28.59 33.60 -31.02
N LYS A 76 -29.03 34.83 -31.36
CA LYS A 76 -30.25 35.04 -32.17
C LYS A 76 -30.18 36.09 -33.30
N LEU A 77 -28.99 36.56 -33.68
CA LEU A 77 -28.80 37.46 -34.83
C LEU A 77 -28.05 36.76 -35.99
N PRO A 78 -28.21 37.18 -37.26
CA PRO A 78 -27.45 36.64 -38.38
C PRO A 78 -25.94 36.80 -38.13
N LEU A 79 -25.17 35.72 -38.33
CA LEU A 79 -23.74 35.66 -38.03
C LEU A 79 -22.98 36.70 -38.84
N ASN A 80 -22.44 37.72 -38.18
CA ASN A 80 -21.44 38.61 -38.76
C ASN A 80 -20.24 37.76 -39.23
N TRP A 81 -19.67 38.06 -40.41
CA TRP A 81 -18.58 37.27 -41.01
C TRP A 81 -17.34 37.16 -40.10
N ARG A 82 -17.14 38.13 -39.19
CA ARG A 82 -16.11 38.07 -38.14
C ARG A 82 -16.40 37.02 -37.07
N LEU A 83 -17.66 36.93 -36.61
CA LEU A 83 -18.09 35.95 -35.62
C LEU A 83 -18.05 34.53 -36.19
N ASP A 84 -18.37 34.39 -37.48
CA ASP A 84 -18.26 33.12 -38.18
C ASP A 84 -16.79 32.67 -38.32
N ALA A 85 -15.89 33.57 -38.75
CA ALA A 85 -14.46 33.29 -38.81
C ALA A 85 -13.86 32.93 -37.44
N PHE A 86 -14.31 33.59 -36.38
CA PHE A 86 -13.94 33.26 -35.00
C PHE A 86 -14.35 31.84 -34.61
N LYS A 87 -15.63 31.47 -34.84
CA LYS A 87 -16.13 30.12 -34.52
C LYS A 87 -15.40 29.04 -35.31
N ILE A 88 -15.11 29.29 -36.59
CA ILE A 88 -14.34 28.37 -37.43
C ILE A 88 -12.91 28.26 -36.91
N ALA A 89 -12.24 29.37 -36.59
CA ALA A 89 -10.89 29.33 -36.05
C ALA A 89 -10.83 28.55 -34.72
N GLN A 90 -11.80 28.77 -33.83
CA GLN A 90 -11.93 28.05 -32.56
C GLN A 90 -12.17 26.54 -32.79
N ALA A 91 -13.07 26.18 -33.70
CA ALA A 91 -13.38 24.79 -34.03
C ALA A 91 -12.18 24.09 -34.68
N SER A 92 -11.45 24.77 -35.56
CA SER A 92 -10.23 24.26 -36.19
C SER A 92 -9.10 24.08 -35.18
N LEU A 93 -8.87 25.05 -34.29
CA LEU A 93 -7.90 24.93 -33.20
C LEU A 93 -8.22 23.74 -32.30
N TRP A 94 -9.50 23.57 -31.95
CA TRP A 94 -9.94 22.44 -31.12
C TRP A 94 -9.75 21.10 -31.82
N SER A 95 -10.06 21.03 -33.13
CA SER A 95 -9.87 19.83 -33.93
C SER A 95 -8.39 19.46 -34.05
N ILE A 96 -7.52 20.43 -34.31
CA ILE A 96 -6.06 20.23 -34.38
C ILE A 96 -5.52 19.74 -33.02
N ALA A 97 -5.95 20.38 -31.94
CA ALA A 97 -5.54 20.05 -30.58
C ALA A 97 -5.93 18.61 -30.19
N ASN A 98 -7.12 18.14 -30.56
CA ASN A 98 -7.59 16.78 -30.25
C ASN A 98 -6.92 15.69 -31.10
N VAL A 99 -6.63 16.00 -32.36
CA VAL A 99 -6.06 15.02 -33.30
C VAL A 99 -4.58 14.78 -33.02
N CYS A 100 -3.81 15.84 -32.73
CA CYS A 100 -2.36 15.76 -32.50
C CYS A 100 -1.92 16.73 -31.38
N PRO A 101 -2.27 16.45 -30.11
CA PRO A 101 -1.96 17.33 -28.98
C PRO A 101 -0.46 17.58 -28.81
N ALA A 102 0.39 16.56 -29.00
CA ALA A 102 1.84 16.68 -28.80
C ALA A 102 2.48 17.67 -29.79
N ALA A 103 2.08 17.63 -31.07
CA ALA A 103 2.57 18.57 -32.08
C ALA A 103 2.07 20.00 -31.82
N PHE A 104 0.80 20.13 -31.42
CA PHE A 104 0.19 21.41 -31.05
C PHE A 104 0.92 22.07 -29.87
N ILE A 105 1.14 21.32 -28.78
CA ILE A 105 1.84 21.83 -27.58
C ILE A 105 3.31 22.12 -27.88
N THR A 106 3.99 21.28 -28.66
CA THR A 106 5.39 21.52 -29.03
C THR A 106 5.52 22.81 -29.83
N ALA A 107 4.68 23.01 -30.85
CA ALA A 107 4.66 24.22 -31.65
C ALA A 107 4.40 25.49 -30.81
N LEU A 108 3.42 25.43 -29.90
CA LEU A 108 3.16 26.54 -28.97
C LEU A 108 4.36 26.81 -28.05
N SER A 109 5.01 25.78 -27.51
CA SER A 109 6.18 25.96 -26.63
C SER A 109 7.37 26.56 -27.36
N THR A 110 7.64 26.13 -28.59
CA THR A 110 8.71 26.69 -29.44
C THR A 110 8.45 28.18 -29.69
N GLU A 111 7.21 28.55 -29.97
CA GLU A 111 6.85 29.95 -30.12
C GLU A 111 6.99 30.74 -28.82
N VAL A 112 6.53 30.21 -27.68
CA VAL A 112 6.72 30.86 -26.37
C VAL A 112 8.20 31.13 -26.09
N VAL A 113 9.07 30.15 -26.32
CA VAL A 113 10.53 30.31 -26.17
C VAL A 113 11.08 31.38 -27.13
N ARG A 114 10.64 31.37 -28.39
CA ARG A 114 11.01 32.38 -29.39
C ARG A 114 10.57 33.79 -28.97
N PHE A 115 9.40 33.93 -28.38
CA PHE A 115 8.92 35.23 -27.90
C PHE A 115 9.63 35.68 -26.62
N THR A 116 9.91 34.76 -25.69
CA THR A 116 10.68 35.08 -24.49
C THR A 116 12.09 35.56 -24.86
N SER A 117 12.77 34.94 -25.82
CA SER A 117 14.07 35.41 -26.30
C SER A 117 13.98 36.76 -27.01
N LEU A 118 12.98 36.99 -27.86
CA LEU A 118 12.76 38.28 -28.52
C LEU A 118 12.45 39.42 -27.53
N SER A 119 11.71 39.13 -26.46
CA SER A 119 11.37 40.10 -25.42
C SER A 119 12.59 40.53 -24.58
N GLN A 120 13.55 39.63 -24.37
CA GLN A 120 14.82 39.95 -23.69
C GLN A 120 15.69 40.91 -24.52
N HIS A 121 15.59 40.87 -25.85
CA HIS A 121 16.36 41.72 -26.76
C HIS A 121 15.68 43.06 -27.11
N GLN A 122 14.57 43.43 -26.46
CA GLN A 122 13.85 44.72 -26.66
C GLN A 122 13.43 45.06 -28.11
N MET A 123 13.37 44.10 -29.03
CA MET A 123 13.12 44.39 -30.46
C MET A 123 11.63 44.47 -30.87
N VAL A 124 10.67 44.10 -30.01
CA VAL A 124 9.24 44.05 -30.39
C VAL A 124 8.32 44.57 -29.28
N ASN A 125 7.70 45.73 -29.49
CA ASN A 125 6.64 46.33 -28.65
C ASN A 125 5.21 45.88 -29.04
N HIS A 126 5.06 45.02 -30.05
CA HIS A 126 3.74 44.52 -30.45
C HIS A 126 3.33 43.33 -29.57
N MET A 127 2.29 43.53 -28.76
CA MET A 127 1.62 42.47 -27.98
C MET A 127 1.33 41.27 -28.88
N SER A 128 2.04 40.16 -28.66
CA SER A 128 1.94 38.97 -29.50
C SER A 128 0.51 38.41 -29.51
N PRO A 129 0.06 37.77 -30.61
CA PRO A 129 -1.25 37.12 -30.67
C PRO A 129 -1.42 36.06 -29.58
N LEU A 130 -0.33 35.44 -29.10
CA LEU A 130 -0.32 34.55 -27.92
C LEU A 130 -0.75 35.28 -26.65
N ILE A 131 -0.25 36.50 -26.40
CA ILE A 131 -0.63 37.27 -25.22
C ILE A 131 -2.08 37.75 -25.32
N ARG A 132 -2.57 38.00 -26.54
CA ARG A 132 -3.96 38.41 -26.77
C ARG A 132 -4.97 37.26 -26.68
N SER A 133 -4.55 36.01 -26.89
CA SER A 133 -5.41 34.82 -26.91
C SER A 133 -5.22 33.88 -25.70
N LYS A 134 -4.64 34.38 -24.60
CA LYS A 134 -4.29 33.61 -23.39
C LYS A 134 -5.45 32.78 -22.84
N GLN A 135 -6.65 33.35 -22.76
CA GLN A 135 -7.82 32.67 -22.20
C GLN A 135 -8.22 31.44 -23.01
N GLN A 136 -8.10 31.52 -24.34
CA GLN A 136 -8.47 30.45 -25.23
C GLN A 136 -7.45 29.32 -25.22
N ILE A 137 -6.16 29.66 -25.18
CA ILE A 137 -5.08 28.68 -25.03
C ILE A 137 -5.26 27.90 -23.72
N LEU A 138 -5.53 28.59 -22.62
CA LEU A 138 -5.81 27.95 -21.33
C LEU A 138 -7.06 27.07 -21.38
N SER A 139 -8.15 27.52 -22.01
CA SER A 139 -9.38 26.74 -22.17
C SER A 139 -9.16 25.45 -22.98
N ILE A 140 -8.35 25.51 -24.05
CA ILE A 140 -7.99 24.33 -24.86
C ILE A 140 -7.13 23.37 -24.04
N ILE A 141 -6.11 23.87 -23.32
CA ILE A 141 -5.26 23.05 -22.46
C ILE A 141 -6.09 22.36 -21.37
N GLU A 142 -7.03 23.07 -20.74
CA GLU A 142 -7.95 22.51 -19.76
C GLU A 142 -8.83 21.39 -20.36
N ALA A 143 -9.34 21.58 -21.58
CA ALA A 143 -10.10 20.55 -22.29
C ALA A 143 -9.23 19.32 -22.65
N LEU A 144 -7.97 19.52 -23.04
CA LEU A 144 -7.03 18.44 -23.36
C LEU A 144 -6.69 17.61 -22.12
N PHE A 145 -6.48 18.24 -20.95
CA PHE A 145 -6.27 17.51 -19.70
C PHE A 145 -7.46 16.63 -19.29
N ASN A 146 -8.68 17.03 -19.65
CA ASN A 146 -9.88 16.23 -19.39
C ASN A 146 -10.07 15.08 -20.39
N SER A 147 -9.58 15.24 -21.63
CA SER A 147 -9.85 14.31 -22.73
C SER A 147 -8.72 13.30 -22.96
N GLN A 148 -7.44 13.73 -22.84
CA GLN A 148 -6.25 12.95 -23.20
C GLN A 148 -5.11 13.16 -22.18
N PHE A 149 -5.31 12.70 -20.94
CA PHE A 149 -4.35 12.90 -19.84
C PHE A 149 -2.97 12.29 -20.10
N ASP A 150 -2.91 11.07 -20.64
CA ASP A 150 -1.66 10.32 -20.82
C ASP A 150 -0.67 11.03 -21.75
N VAL A 151 -1.17 11.57 -22.87
CA VAL A 151 -0.35 12.31 -23.84
C VAL A 151 0.10 13.65 -23.27
N MET A 152 -0.77 14.32 -22.51
CA MET A 152 -0.43 15.57 -21.82
C MET A 152 0.62 15.38 -20.73
N GLN A 153 0.67 14.21 -20.08
CA GLN A 153 1.70 13.89 -19.09
C GLN A 153 3.10 13.73 -19.71
N GLU A 154 3.19 13.30 -20.98
CA GLU A 154 4.47 13.19 -21.69
C GLU A 154 5.07 14.54 -22.04
N VAL A 155 4.21 15.52 -22.36
CA VAL A 155 4.61 16.86 -22.83
C VAL A 155 4.45 17.94 -21.75
N ILE A 156 4.32 17.53 -20.49
CA ILE A 156 3.95 18.40 -19.35
C ILE A 156 4.95 19.54 -19.07
N SER A 157 6.23 19.37 -19.39
CA SER A 157 7.23 20.44 -19.26
C SER A 157 6.93 21.61 -20.18
N SER A 158 6.65 21.33 -21.44
CA SER A 158 6.27 22.33 -22.45
C SER A 158 4.92 22.97 -22.14
N VAL A 159 3.96 22.18 -21.61
CA VAL A 159 2.68 22.71 -21.11
C VAL A 159 2.93 23.69 -19.96
N GLY A 160 3.83 23.37 -19.04
CA GLY A 160 4.18 24.24 -17.93
C GLY A 160 4.68 25.61 -18.38
N GLU A 161 5.55 25.65 -19.39
CA GLU A 161 6.05 26.92 -19.97
C GLU A 161 4.92 27.75 -20.59
N ILE A 162 4.02 27.11 -21.35
CA ILE A 162 2.88 27.78 -21.99
C ILE A 162 1.93 28.33 -20.92
N VAL A 163 1.60 27.54 -19.89
CA VAL A 163 0.72 27.96 -18.80
C VAL A 163 1.34 29.13 -18.04
N VAL A 164 2.62 29.06 -17.68
CA VAL A 164 3.31 30.16 -16.99
C VAL A 164 3.34 31.44 -17.83
N HIS A 165 3.51 31.32 -19.16
CA HIS A 165 3.47 32.46 -20.07
C HIS A 165 2.05 33.06 -20.22
N CYS A 166 1.01 32.21 -20.18
CA CYS A 166 -0.37 32.63 -20.31
C CYS A 166 -0.96 33.20 -19.01
N LEU A 167 -0.40 32.84 -17.85
CA LEU A 167 -0.82 33.39 -16.56
C LEU A 167 -0.46 34.89 -16.46
N ASP A 168 -1.43 35.71 -16.08
CA ASP A 168 -1.21 37.13 -15.84
C ASP A 168 -0.64 37.35 -14.42
N THR A 169 0.64 37.73 -14.36
CA THR A 169 1.35 38.00 -13.11
C THR A 169 0.76 39.18 -12.31
N ALA A 170 0.01 40.08 -12.95
CA ALA A 170 -0.67 41.18 -12.29
C ALA A 170 -1.97 40.73 -11.60
N LEU A 171 -2.76 39.87 -12.26
CA LEU A 171 -3.99 39.31 -11.69
C LEU A 171 -3.71 38.31 -10.55
N LEU A 172 -2.57 37.62 -10.61
CA LEU A 172 -2.07 36.73 -9.55
C LEU A 172 -1.66 37.46 -8.25
N LYS A 173 -1.63 38.80 -8.24
CA LYS A 173 -1.48 39.57 -7.00
C LYS A 173 -2.77 39.60 -6.17
N TYR A 174 -3.92 39.48 -6.83
CA TYR A 174 -5.24 39.73 -6.23
C TYR A 174 -6.15 38.50 -6.21
N LYS A 175 -5.96 37.54 -7.14
CA LYS A 175 -6.77 36.31 -7.24
C LYS A 175 -5.88 35.07 -7.25
N ASN A 176 -6.37 34.00 -6.64
CA ASN A 176 -5.66 32.72 -6.57
C ASN A 176 -5.73 31.98 -7.92
N VAL A 177 -4.68 31.22 -8.27
CA VAL A 177 -4.71 30.34 -9.48
C VAL A 177 -5.89 29.37 -9.42
N THR A 178 -6.24 28.89 -8.24
CA THR A 178 -7.39 28.01 -8.00
C THR A 178 -8.74 28.68 -8.35
N GLU A 179 -8.84 30.01 -8.22
CA GLU A 179 -10.04 30.78 -8.56
C GLU A 179 -10.08 31.20 -10.03
N LEU A 180 -8.91 31.47 -10.63
CA LEU A 180 -8.78 31.85 -12.03
C LEU A 180 -8.93 30.65 -12.97
N HIS A 181 -8.33 29.50 -12.63
CA HIS A 181 -8.29 28.30 -13.47
C HIS A 181 -8.46 27.02 -12.61
N PRO A 182 -9.71 26.68 -12.22
CA PRO A 182 -9.98 25.55 -11.33
C PRO A 182 -9.63 24.19 -11.95
N ALA A 183 -9.64 24.08 -13.29
CA ALA A 183 -9.30 22.83 -13.97
C ALA A 183 -7.81 22.50 -13.87
N ILE A 184 -6.91 23.49 -13.94
CA ILE A 184 -5.46 23.30 -13.82
C ILE A 184 -5.09 22.95 -12.38
N ALA A 185 -5.72 23.60 -11.39
CA ALA A 185 -5.50 23.33 -9.98
C ALA A 185 -6.00 21.94 -9.52
N ARG A 186 -6.90 21.30 -10.29
CA ARG A 186 -7.45 19.98 -9.97
C ARG A 186 -6.54 18.82 -10.43
N ILE A 187 -5.47 19.13 -11.16
CA ILE A 187 -4.55 18.12 -11.70
C ILE A 187 -3.53 17.73 -10.61
N PRO A 188 -3.45 16.44 -10.23
CA PRO A 188 -2.60 16.01 -9.11
C PRO A 188 -1.09 16.18 -9.38
N ILE A 189 -0.70 16.27 -10.66
CA ILE A 189 0.70 16.44 -11.09
C ILE A 189 1.17 17.90 -10.98
N ILE A 190 0.24 18.84 -10.80
CA ILE A 190 0.53 20.27 -10.74
C ILE A 190 0.29 20.76 -9.31
N ALA A 191 1.29 21.40 -8.71
CA ALA A 191 1.16 22.01 -7.39
C ALA A 191 1.38 23.52 -7.47
N TYR A 192 0.56 24.26 -6.71
CA TYR A 192 0.64 25.71 -6.62
C TYR A 192 0.84 26.15 -5.16
N SER A 193 1.72 27.11 -4.92
CA SER A 193 1.88 27.77 -3.63
C SER A 193 1.56 29.26 -3.73
N VAL A 194 0.55 29.70 -2.96
CA VAL A 194 0.07 31.09 -2.94
C VAL A 194 1.12 32.04 -2.34
N GLN A 195 1.76 31.65 -1.23
CA GLN A 195 2.66 32.52 -0.47
C GLN A 195 3.97 32.80 -1.23
N THR A 196 4.59 31.76 -1.77
CA THR A 196 5.86 31.86 -2.49
C THR A 196 5.68 32.15 -3.99
N ARG A 197 4.44 32.07 -4.51
CA ARG A 197 4.09 32.21 -5.94
C ARG A 197 4.93 31.29 -6.82
N ARG A 198 4.91 30.01 -6.48
CA ARG A 198 5.63 28.94 -7.18
C ARG A 198 4.64 27.94 -7.76
N ILE A 199 4.97 27.40 -8.94
CA ILE A 199 4.24 26.32 -9.59
C ILE A 199 5.19 25.16 -9.81
N ALA A 200 4.79 23.93 -9.48
CA ALA A 200 5.55 22.73 -9.78
C ALA A 200 4.78 21.85 -10.76
N PHE A 201 5.51 21.28 -11.72
CA PHE A 201 5.01 20.33 -12.72
C PHE A 201 5.83 19.04 -12.66
N GLY A 202 5.18 17.91 -12.39
CA GLY A 202 5.83 16.59 -12.42
C GLY A 202 5.83 15.98 -13.82
N SER A 203 6.92 15.32 -14.21
CA SER A 203 7.05 14.62 -15.50
C SER A 203 7.03 13.09 -15.36
N LYS A 204 6.75 12.41 -16.47
CA LYS A 204 6.85 10.94 -16.58
C LYS A 204 8.28 10.43 -16.38
N ASN A 205 9.29 11.27 -16.64
CA ASN A 205 10.71 10.95 -16.48
C ASN A 205 11.19 11.04 -15.02
N GLY A 206 10.29 11.33 -14.07
CA GLY A 206 10.62 11.47 -12.65
C GLY A 206 11.21 12.82 -12.26
N SER A 207 11.39 13.72 -13.23
CA SER A 207 11.81 15.11 -12.99
C SER A 207 10.62 15.99 -12.62
N VAL A 208 10.83 16.95 -11.74
CA VAL A 208 9.86 17.98 -11.38
C VAL A 208 10.44 19.34 -11.74
N VAL A 209 9.68 20.14 -12.49
CA VAL A 209 10.05 21.51 -12.87
C VAL A 209 9.30 22.48 -11.99
N ILE A 210 10.03 23.35 -11.29
CA ILE A 210 9.49 24.37 -10.41
C ILE A 210 9.71 25.74 -11.05
N TYR A 211 8.64 26.49 -11.26
CA TYR A 211 8.66 27.85 -11.77
C TYR A 211 8.42 28.85 -10.64
N GLU A 212 9.30 29.83 -10.51
CA GLU A 212 9.14 30.96 -9.61
C GLU A 212 8.58 32.17 -10.37
N LEU A 213 7.30 32.47 -10.14
CA LEU A 213 6.56 33.49 -10.91
C LEU A 213 7.04 34.92 -10.64
N ARG A 214 7.73 35.17 -9.51
CA ARG A 214 8.29 36.49 -9.19
C ARG A 214 9.56 36.80 -9.98
N ALA A 215 10.40 35.78 -10.18
CA ALA A 215 11.73 35.94 -10.77
C ALA A 215 11.79 35.47 -12.23
N GLY A 216 10.75 34.80 -12.74
CA GLY A 216 10.75 34.20 -14.08
C GLY A 216 11.79 33.09 -14.24
N LYS A 217 12.24 32.49 -13.13
CA LYS A 217 13.27 31.43 -13.11
C LYS A 217 12.61 30.06 -12.97
N SER A 218 13.11 29.09 -13.74
CA SER A 218 12.74 27.68 -13.62
C SER A 218 13.87 26.89 -12.94
N GLN A 219 13.49 25.87 -12.18
CA GLN A 219 14.40 24.92 -11.55
C GLN A 219 13.95 23.50 -11.85
N VAL A 220 14.86 22.65 -12.30
CA VAL A 220 14.57 21.24 -12.60
C VAL A 220 15.22 20.37 -11.53
N ILE A 221 14.42 19.47 -10.95
CA ILE A 221 14.87 18.54 -9.90
C ILE A 221 14.57 17.12 -10.36
N GLN A 222 15.53 16.21 -10.22
CA GLN A 222 15.27 14.79 -10.36
C GLN A 222 14.67 14.25 -9.06
N ALA A 223 13.34 14.11 -9.03
CA ALA A 223 12.63 13.75 -7.81
C ALA A 223 12.55 12.23 -7.62
N HIS A 224 12.33 11.48 -8.69
CA HIS A 224 12.18 10.02 -8.70
C HIS A 224 12.87 9.45 -9.95
N SER A 225 13.09 8.13 -10.02
CA SER A 225 13.61 7.45 -11.22
C SER A 225 12.49 7.01 -12.19
N ARG A 226 11.23 7.04 -11.74
CA ARG A 226 9.98 6.71 -12.46
C ARG A 226 8.98 7.87 -12.41
N CYS A 227 7.80 7.69 -13.01
CA CYS A 227 6.81 8.76 -13.17
C CYS A 227 6.39 9.40 -11.83
N VAL A 228 6.23 10.73 -11.84
CA VAL A 228 5.67 11.46 -10.70
C VAL A 228 4.14 11.41 -10.80
N SER A 229 3.50 10.82 -9.79
CA SER A 229 2.06 10.60 -9.76
C SER A 229 1.31 11.75 -9.10
N ILE A 230 1.89 12.37 -8.07
CA ILE A 230 1.30 13.55 -7.40
C ILE A 230 2.40 14.46 -6.83
N CYS A 231 2.14 15.76 -6.86
CA CYS A 231 2.93 16.75 -6.13
C CYS A 231 2.05 17.73 -5.36
N SER A 232 2.56 18.28 -4.25
CA SER A 232 1.89 19.33 -3.46
C SER A 232 2.90 20.18 -2.73
N PHE A 233 2.64 21.49 -2.65
CA PHE A 233 3.37 22.39 -1.76
C PHE A 233 2.76 22.41 -0.37
N SER A 234 3.59 22.73 0.62
CA SER A 234 3.14 23.13 1.96
C SER A 234 2.43 24.49 1.93
N ASP A 235 1.59 24.74 2.93
CA ASP A 235 0.89 26.03 3.08
C ASP A 235 1.87 27.22 3.20
N ASP A 236 3.05 26.99 3.80
CA ASP A 236 4.12 27.99 3.91
C ASP A 236 5.00 28.12 2.64
N GLY A 237 4.81 27.22 1.66
CA GLY A 237 5.56 27.16 0.41
C GLY A 237 7.05 26.84 0.55
N LYS A 238 7.52 26.45 1.75
CA LYS A 238 8.93 26.09 2.02
C LYS A 238 9.23 24.63 1.71
N TYR A 239 8.21 23.78 1.65
CA TYR A 239 8.37 22.36 1.39
C TYR A 239 7.54 21.91 0.19
N LEU A 240 8.07 20.94 -0.55
CA LEU A 240 7.40 20.28 -1.66
C LEU A 240 7.37 18.78 -1.40
N ALA A 241 6.19 18.17 -1.48
CA ALA A 241 6.01 16.73 -1.42
C ALA A 241 5.79 16.18 -2.82
N THR A 242 6.48 15.09 -3.17
CA THR A 242 6.34 14.40 -4.45
C THR A 242 6.18 12.90 -4.22
N CYS A 243 5.31 12.23 -4.97
CA CYS A 243 5.10 10.78 -4.86
C CYS A 243 5.21 10.12 -6.23
N SER A 244 5.83 8.94 -6.26
CA SER A 244 5.79 8.00 -7.38
C SER A 244 5.10 6.71 -6.92
N CYS A 245 3.96 6.39 -7.53
CA CYS A 245 3.23 5.15 -7.26
C CYS A 245 3.97 3.91 -7.80
N GLU A 246 4.69 4.05 -8.92
CA GLU A 246 5.47 2.93 -9.51
C GLU A 246 6.66 2.51 -8.64
N GLU A 247 7.31 3.46 -7.99
CA GLU A 247 8.41 3.18 -7.05
C GLU A 247 7.95 2.92 -5.62
N GLY A 248 6.68 3.23 -5.32
CA GLY A 248 6.17 3.25 -3.95
C GLY A 248 6.97 4.19 -3.06
N ARG A 249 7.28 5.41 -3.53
CA ARG A 249 8.13 6.37 -2.79
C ARG A 249 7.54 7.77 -2.73
N VAL A 250 7.62 8.41 -1.55
CA VAL A 250 7.31 9.82 -1.32
C VAL A 250 8.57 10.56 -0.90
N ASN A 251 8.90 11.65 -1.56
CA ASN A 251 10.03 12.50 -1.24
C ASN A 251 9.56 13.87 -0.75
N LEU A 252 10.10 14.33 0.38
CA LEU A 252 9.89 15.67 0.92
C LEU A 252 11.12 16.54 0.66
N TRP A 253 10.92 17.63 -0.05
CA TRP A 253 11.94 18.56 -0.49
C TRP A 253 11.86 19.85 0.31
N GLN A 254 13.00 20.32 0.83
CA GLN A 254 13.16 21.66 1.37
C GLN A 254 13.55 22.61 0.25
N MET A 255 12.79 23.67 0.09
CA MET A 255 13.14 24.79 -0.77
C MET A 255 13.94 25.79 0.07
N SER A 256 15.27 25.75 0.00
CA SER A 256 16.07 26.77 0.69
C SER A 256 16.08 28.05 -0.14
N GLN A 257 15.73 29.17 0.50
CA GLN A 257 15.95 30.50 -0.06
C GLN A 257 17.38 30.89 0.27
N SER A 258 18.18 31.22 -0.74
CA SER A 258 19.52 31.76 -0.52
C SER A 258 19.40 33.04 0.30
N PHE A 259 20.08 33.08 1.45
CA PHE A 259 20.16 34.26 2.30
C PHE A 259 20.69 35.41 1.44
N LEU A 260 19.88 36.46 1.23
CA LEU A 260 20.15 37.64 0.37
C LEU A 260 20.04 37.47 -1.16
N GLY A 261 19.49 36.37 -1.68
CA GLY A 261 19.11 36.28 -3.11
C GLY A 261 20.27 36.22 -4.13
N MET A 262 21.52 36.22 -3.68
CA MET A 262 22.74 36.12 -4.52
C MET A 262 23.24 34.67 -4.66
N GLY A 263 22.35 33.70 -4.78
CA GLY A 263 22.72 32.29 -4.97
C GLY A 263 21.64 31.50 -5.69
N GLN A 264 22.02 30.37 -6.31
CA GLN A 264 21.04 29.43 -6.83
C GLN A 264 20.24 28.84 -5.66
N SER A 265 18.90 28.94 -5.70
CA SER A 265 18.04 28.31 -4.69
C SER A 265 18.28 26.80 -4.73
N GLN A 266 18.77 26.22 -3.63
CA GLN A 266 19.04 24.79 -3.56
C GLN A 266 17.84 24.06 -2.98
N VAL A 267 17.43 23.02 -3.69
CA VAL A 267 16.34 22.15 -3.26
C VAL A 267 16.93 20.86 -2.73
N LYS A 268 16.77 20.63 -1.43
CA LYS A 268 17.38 19.49 -0.73
C LYS A 268 16.31 18.48 -0.35
N CYS A 269 16.50 17.22 -0.70
CA CYS A 269 15.65 16.14 -0.18
C CYS A 269 15.93 15.99 1.32
N ILE A 270 14.90 16.19 2.14
CA ILE A 270 15.01 16.03 3.60
C ILE A 270 14.72 14.59 3.99
N ARG A 271 13.67 14.02 3.40
CA ARG A 271 13.13 12.72 3.79
C ARG A 271 12.53 11.99 2.60
N GLN A 272 12.64 10.67 2.67
CA GLN A 272 12.08 9.72 1.71
C GLN A 272 11.30 8.66 2.49
N PHE A 273 10.09 8.36 2.04
CA PHE A 273 9.20 7.36 2.64
C PHE A 273 8.82 6.32 1.61
N SER A 274 8.77 5.05 2.02
CA SER A 274 8.24 3.98 1.19
C SER A 274 6.75 3.78 1.47
N ILE A 275 5.94 3.74 0.41
CA ILE A 275 4.55 3.32 0.43
C ILE A 275 4.54 1.82 0.09
N PRO A 276 3.71 0.98 0.77
CA PRO A 276 3.51 -0.41 0.35
C PRO A 276 3.03 -0.46 -1.11
N PRO A 277 3.48 -1.46 -1.90
CA PRO A 277 3.13 -1.55 -3.31
C PRO A 277 1.62 -1.71 -3.46
N THR A 278 0.97 -0.66 -3.94
CA THR A 278 -0.38 -0.76 -4.49
C THR A 278 -0.31 -1.59 -5.75
N THR A 279 -1.23 -2.55 -5.89
CA THR A 279 -1.29 -3.54 -6.96
C THR A 279 -1.01 -2.98 -8.37
N PRO A 280 -0.38 -3.76 -9.27
CA PRO A 280 -0.01 -3.32 -10.62
C PRO A 280 -1.20 -3.07 -11.56
N ASP A 281 -2.41 -3.45 -11.16
CA ASP A 281 -3.63 -3.26 -11.95
C ASP A 281 -4.34 -1.97 -11.57
N ASN A 282 -3.78 -0.81 -11.95
CA ASN A 282 -4.56 0.44 -12.04
C ASN A 282 -3.89 1.42 -12.99
N LYS A 283 -3.68 1.00 -14.25
CA LYS A 283 -3.41 1.94 -15.35
C LYS A 283 -4.63 2.78 -15.74
N VAL A 284 -5.84 2.53 -15.20
CA VAL A 284 -7.08 3.15 -15.75
C VAL A 284 -8.12 3.59 -14.70
N VAL A 285 -7.85 3.60 -13.39
CA VAL A 285 -8.81 4.19 -12.42
C VAL A 285 -8.48 5.68 -12.20
N ALA A 286 -8.48 6.41 -13.32
CA ALA A 286 -8.59 7.86 -13.36
C ALA A 286 -10.02 8.23 -13.76
N LEU A 287 -11.02 7.78 -13.00
CA LEU A 287 -12.41 8.20 -13.16
C LEU A 287 -12.92 8.81 -11.85
N LYS A 288 -12.97 10.15 -11.87
CA LYS A 288 -13.90 11.02 -11.12
C LYS A 288 -14.40 10.51 -9.76
N ASN A 289 -13.54 10.47 -8.72
CA ASN A 289 -13.73 11.28 -7.49
C ASN A 289 -12.83 10.88 -6.31
N ASP A 290 -12.19 9.72 -6.29
CA ASP A 290 -11.24 9.37 -5.21
C ASP A 290 -9.79 9.45 -5.69
N ARG A 291 -9.29 10.68 -5.82
CA ARG A 291 -7.90 10.94 -6.23
C ARG A 291 -6.96 10.87 -5.03
N LEU A 292 -5.77 10.32 -5.26
CA LEU A 292 -4.60 10.52 -4.41
C LEU A 292 -4.51 12.00 -4.03
N ARG A 293 -4.41 12.31 -2.73
CA ARG A 293 -4.25 13.69 -2.26
C ARG A 293 -3.23 13.76 -1.15
N PHE A 294 -2.42 14.82 -1.18
CA PHE A 294 -1.62 15.19 -0.03
C PHE A 294 -2.45 16.09 0.88
N VAL A 295 -2.50 15.76 2.17
CA VAL A 295 -3.06 16.60 3.22
C VAL A 295 -1.91 17.05 4.11
N TRP A 296 -1.67 18.36 4.15
CA TRP A 296 -0.67 18.94 5.05
C TRP A 296 -1.29 19.12 6.41
N LEU A 297 -0.77 18.41 7.42
CA LEU A 297 -1.21 18.52 8.81
C LEU A 297 -0.39 19.59 9.57
N ALA A 298 0.83 19.84 9.11
CA ALA A 298 1.70 20.93 9.56
C ALA A 298 2.75 21.25 8.47
N THR A 299 3.55 22.31 8.64
CA THR A 299 4.56 22.75 7.65
C THR A 299 5.55 21.65 7.23
N LYS A 300 5.89 20.72 8.13
CA LYS A 300 6.80 19.59 7.86
C LYS A 300 6.09 18.23 7.76
N THR A 301 4.78 18.19 8.00
CA THR A 301 4.04 16.93 8.23
C THR A 301 3.01 16.76 7.11
N VAL A 302 3.25 15.75 6.26
CA VAL A 302 2.43 15.42 5.10
C VAL A 302 1.76 14.09 5.32
N ALA A 303 0.46 14.01 5.07
CA ALA A 303 -0.28 12.78 4.95
C ALA A 303 -0.60 12.52 3.47
N LEU A 304 -0.26 11.34 2.94
CA LEU A 304 -0.75 10.88 1.64
C LEU A 304 -2.03 10.08 1.86
N VAL A 305 -3.14 10.57 1.32
CA VAL A 305 -4.43 9.84 1.34
C VAL A 305 -4.56 9.10 0.02
N LEU A 306 -4.56 7.77 0.10
CA LEU A 306 -4.82 6.87 -1.03
C LEU A 306 -6.33 6.86 -1.37
N PRO A 307 -6.73 6.48 -2.59
CA PRO A 307 -8.15 6.40 -3.02
C PRO A 307 -9.04 5.49 -2.16
N ASN A 308 -8.43 4.57 -1.41
CA ASN A 308 -9.07 3.66 -0.46
C ASN A 308 -9.30 4.30 0.94
N GLY A 309 -9.02 5.59 1.11
CA GLY A 309 -9.15 6.33 2.37
C GLY A 309 -8.02 6.13 3.38
N THR A 310 -6.95 5.39 3.05
CA THR A 310 -5.83 5.20 3.98
C THR A 310 -4.86 6.38 3.95
N GLU A 311 -4.55 6.96 5.12
CA GLU A 311 -3.61 8.07 5.28
C GLU A 311 -2.21 7.57 5.69
N HIS A 312 -1.18 7.92 4.92
CA HIS A 312 0.23 7.67 5.28
C HIS A 312 0.89 8.97 5.73
N ARG A 313 1.20 9.11 7.03
CA ARG A 313 1.72 10.35 7.65
C ARG A 313 3.24 10.38 7.77
N ASN A 314 3.84 11.55 7.52
CA ASN A 314 5.25 11.87 7.75
C ASN A 314 5.49 12.39 9.17
N THR A 315 5.26 11.55 10.17
CA THR A 315 5.86 11.74 11.49
C THR A 315 7.11 10.89 11.59
N SER A 316 8.15 11.36 12.27
CA SER A 316 9.35 10.56 12.60
C SER A 316 9.09 9.42 13.59
N LYS A 317 7.82 9.03 13.74
CA LYS A 317 7.36 7.75 14.26
C LYS A 317 6.74 7.02 13.07
N ALA A 318 7.22 5.81 12.80
CA ALA A 318 6.43 4.82 12.10
C ALA A 318 5.11 4.66 12.89
N VAL A 319 4.05 5.29 12.39
CA VAL A 319 2.67 5.14 12.86
C VAL A 319 2.05 4.29 11.73
N MET A 320 2.04 2.95 11.84
CA MET A 320 1.02 2.20 12.60
C MET A 320 -0.30 2.94 12.50
N VAL A 321 -1.15 2.52 11.56
CA VAL A 321 -2.51 3.04 11.40
C VAL A 321 -3.16 3.16 12.78
N ALA A 322 -3.31 4.41 13.20
CA ALA A 322 -3.98 4.85 14.40
C ALA A 322 -5.14 5.73 13.93
N ALA A 323 -6.25 5.09 13.59
CA ALA A 323 -7.54 5.70 13.83
C ALA A 323 -7.83 5.50 15.32
N ASP A 324 -8.16 6.61 15.99
CA ASP A 324 -8.62 6.75 17.37
C ASP A 324 -7.69 6.23 18.48
N TRP A 325 -6.79 7.11 18.92
CA TRP A 325 -6.09 7.00 20.20
C TRP A 325 -6.45 8.21 21.07
N ASN A 326 -7.58 8.12 21.74
CA ASN A 326 -7.74 8.68 23.08
C ASN A 326 -7.74 7.46 24.00
N LEU A 327 -6.58 7.08 24.55
CA LEU A 327 -6.46 6.11 25.66
C LEU A 327 -5.04 6.21 26.24
N ASP A 328 -4.98 6.20 27.57
CA ASP A 328 -3.88 6.64 28.41
C ASP A 328 -2.53 5.95 28.14
N ILE A 329 -1.50 6.78 28.02
CA ILE A 329 -0.10 6.39 27.88
C ILE A 329 0.42 6.00 29.27
N ALA A 330 0.26 4.72 29.65
CA ALA A 330 0.94 4.18 30.83
C ALA A 330 1.52 2.76 30.68
N ASP A 331 1.02 1.88 29.79
CA ASP A 331 1.32 0.43 29.96
C ASP A 331 1.88 -0.35 28.75
N ALA A 332 2.42 0.31 27.72
CA ALA A 332 2.91 -0.37 26.51
C ALA A 332 4.43 -0.26 26.29
N VAL A 333 5.24 -0.98 27.08
CA VAL A 333 6.68 -1.12 26.79
C VAL A 333 7.14 -2.58 26.89
N PRO A 334 7.13 -3.33 25.77
CA PRO A 334 8.27 -4.21 25.51
C PRO A 334 8.82 -4.16 24.07
N MET A 335 8.03 -3.78 23.06
CA MET A 335 8.46 -3.84 21.65
C MET A 335 9.34 -2.66 21.20
N GLU A 336 9.19 -1.49 21.82
CA GLU A 336 10.07 -0.35 21.54
C GLU A 336 11.49 -0.55 22.11
N ILE A 337 11.65 -1.38 23.15
CA ILE A 337 12.96 -1.70 23.74
C ILE A 337 13.78 -2.64 22.86
N VAL A 338 13.15 -3.58 22.14
CA VAL A 338 13.84 -4.45 21.17
C VAL A 338 14.28 -3.63 19.95
N LEU A 339 13.45 -2.66 19.52
CA LEU A 339 13.88 -1.69 18.52
C LEU A 339 14.99 -0.78 19.06
N LEU A 340 14.93 -0.35 20.33
CA LEU A 340 16.00 0.41 20.97
C LEU A 340 17.30 -0.40 21.06
N PHE A 341 17.22 -1.72 21.29
CA PHE A 341 18.34 -2.66 21.31
C PHE A 341 18.96 -2.83 19.91
N LEU A 342 18.13 -2.94 18.87
CA LEU A 342 18.60 -3.03 17.47
C LEU A 342 19.09 -1.68 16.92
N VAL A 343 18.48 -0.58 17.34
CA VAL A 343 18.88 0.79 17.00
C VAL A 343 20.18 1.17 17.71
N THR A 344 20.36 0.78 18.98
CA THR A 344 21.64 0.96 19.70
C THR A 344 22.76 0.13 19.07
N LEU A 345 22.47 -1.09 18.59
CA LEU A 345 23.40 -1.88 17.78
C LEU A 345 23.79 -1.17 16.46
N ARG A 346 22.85 -0.46 15.82
CA ARG A 346 23.10 0.30 14.57
C ARG A 346 23.86 1.61 14.79
N PHE A 347 23.74 2.23 15.97
CA PHE A 347 24.51 3.43 16.35
C PHE A 347 25.93 3.13 16.84
N CYS A 348 26.33 1.86 16.96
CA CYS A 348 27.64 1.43 17.46
C CYS A 348 28.78 1.40 16.42
N SER A 349 28.59 1.97 15.22
CA SER A 349 29.68 2.10 14.24
C SER A 349 30.50 3.40 14.36
N ALA A 350 30.39 4.16 15.45
CA ALA A 350 31.17 5.39 15.65
C ALA A 350 31.64 5.57 17.12
N SER A 351 32.97 5.54 17.27
CA SER A 351 33.85 5.94 18.38
C SER A 351 33.83 5.17 19.73
N LEU A 352 35.04 5.03 20.28
CA LEU A 352 35.49 4.19 21.40
C LEU A 352 34.93 4.51 22.80
N LEU A 353 33.99 5.45 22.97
CA LEU A 353 33.51 5.88 24.30
C LEU A 353 32.41 4.99 24.93
N ARG A 354 32.15 3.79 24.39
CA ARG A 354 30.92 3.02 24.68
C ARG A 354 31.08 1.67 25.39
N SER A 355 32.23 1.38 26.01
CA SER A 355 32.42 0.14 26.78
C SER A 355 31.66 0.13 28.12
N THR A 356 31.67 1.24 28.86
CA THR A 356 31.11 1.32 30.23
C THR A 356 29.59 1.47 30.28
N VAL A 357 28.99 2.18 29.31
CA VAL A 357 27.52 2.29 29.22
C VAL A 357 26.91 0.96 28.76
N PHE A 358 27.60 0.23 27.88
CA PHE A 358 27.15 -1.08 27.40
C PHE A 358 27.24 -2.16 28.48
N SER A 359 28.28 -2.14 29.32
CA SER A 359 28.44 -3.09 30.43
C SER A 359 27.48 -2.85 31.60
N ALA A 360 26.88 -1.65 31.73
CA ALA A 360 25.94 -1.34 32.80
C ALA A 360 24.47 -1.44 32.33
N VAL A 361 24.14 -0.91 31.15
CA VAL A 361 22.75 -0.81 30.68
C VAL A 361 22.17 -2.17 30.28
N VAL A 362 22.96 -3.02 29.63
CA VAL A 362 22.52 -4.36 29.22
C VAL A 362 22.20 -5.26 30.42
N PRO A 363 23.07 -5.42 31.43
CA PRO A 363 22.71 -6.19 32.62
C PRO A 363 21.62 -5.51 33.44
N LEU A 364 21.53 -4.18 33.50
CA LEU A 364 20.45 -3.49 34.22
C LEU A 364 19.08 -3.72 33.56
N THR A 365 19.00 -3.67 32.22
CA THR A 365 17.76 -4.01 31.50
C THR A 365 17.44 -5.49 31.62
N LEU A 366 18.41 -6.40 31.46
CA LEU A 366 18.20 -7.83 31.69
C LEU A 366 17.80 -8.15 33.14
N MET A 367 18.31 -7.40 34.13
CA MET A 367 17.95 -7.51 35.55
C MET A 367 16.54 -6.98 35.82
N ILE A 368 16.16 -5.85 35.22
CA ILE A 368 14.78 -5.34 35.29
C ILE A 368 13.81 -6.34 34.64
N PHE A 369 14.16 -6.93 33.50
CA PHE A 369 13.33 -7.98 32.87
C PHE A 369 13.31 -9.29 33.67
N TYR A 370 14.39 -9.63 34.38
CA TYR A 370 14.41 -10.76 35.31
C TYR A 370 13.52 -10.51 36.53
N LEU A 371 13.49 -9.27 37.04
CA LEU A 371 12.64 -8.84 38.16
C LEU A 371 11.16 -8.66 37.76
N LEU A 372 10.88 -8.27 36.51
CA LEU A 372 9.54 -8.13 35.93
C LEU A 372 9.03 -9.41 35.25
N GLY A 373 9.86 -10.46 35.17
CA GLY A 373 9.50 -11.75 34.59
C GLY A 373 8.36 -12.38 35.38
N CYS A 374 7.40 -12.98 34.68
CA CYS A 374 6.35 -13.73 35.35
C CYS A 374 6.96 -14.89 36.14
N ASN A 375 6.43 -15.18 37.32
CA ASN A 375 6.84 -16.35 38.12
C ASN A 375 6.95 -17.60 37.22
N ARG A 376 7.97 -18.43 37.45
CA ARG A 376 8.11 -19.71 36.75
C ARG A 376 6.79 -20.48 36.88
N ALA A 377 6.34 -21.02 35.76
CA ALA A 377 5.07 -21.73 35.67
C ALA A 377 4.94 -22.81 36.74
N ASP A 378 3.70 -23.00 37.17
CA ASP A 378 3.32 -24.20 37.89
C ASP A 378 3.47 -25.39 36.94
N PHE A 379 4.54 -26.18 37.14
CA PHE A 379 4.84 -27.34 36.31
C PHE A 379 3.70 -28.36 36.30
N GLU A 380 2.90 -28.39 37.37
CA GLU A 380 1.77 -29.30 37.51
C GLU A 380 0.69 -29.03 36.46
N GLN A 381 0.40 -27.76 36.19
CA GLN A 381 -0.67 -27.38 35.26
C GLN A 381 -0.32 -27.73 33.81
N GLY A 382 0.93 -27.49 33.40
CA GLY A 382 1.42 -27.94 32.09
C GLY A 382 1.39 -29.46 31.94
N ASN A 383 1.75 -30.19 32.99
CA ASN A 383 1.67 -31.66 33.01
C ASN A 383 0.22 -32.17 32.97
N ALA A 384 -0.71 -31.50 33.65
CA ALA A 384 -2.14 -31.82 33.62
C ALA A 384 -2.72 -31.61 32.22
N PHE A 385 -2.35 -30.51 31.56
CA PHE A 385 -2.72 -30.26 30.17
C PHE A 385 -2.18 -31.33 29.22
N MET A 386 -0.92 -31.72 29.35
CA MET A 386 -0.30 -32.72 28.46
C MET A 386 -0.73 -34.17 28.72
N ARG A 387 -1.38 -34.45 29.87
CA ARG A 387 -1.80 -35.80 30.23
C ARG A 387 -2.78 -36.37 29.20
N GLY A 388 -2.40 -37.49 28.59
CA GLY A 388 -3.21 -38.18 27.58
C GLY A 388 -3.18 -37.55 26.19
N PHE A 389 -2.44 -36.47 25.97
CA PHE A 389 -2.32 -35.83 24.66
C PHE A 389 -1.24 -36.51 23.81
N ARG A 390 -1.63 -37.02 22.63
CA ARG A 390 -0.73 -37.65 21.64
C ARG A 390 -0.93 -37.12 20.22
N VAL A 391 -2.19 -36.93 19.82
CA VAL A 391 -2.57 -36.52 18.47
C VAL A 391 -3.55 -35.36 18.58
N GLY A 392 -3.22 -34.24 17.91
CA GLY A 392 -4.05 -33.05 17.86
C GLY A 392 -4.49 -32.69 16.44
N ALA A 393 -5.68 -32.14 16.33
CA ALA A 393 -6.27 -31.69 15.09
C ALA A 393 -5.92 -30.21 14.84
N HIS A 394 -5.07 -29.94 13.85
CA HIS A 394 -4.74 -28.58 13.41
C HIS A 394 -5.96 -27.96 12.74
N ARG A 395 -6.47 -26.85 13.30
CA ARG A 395 -7.71 -26.15 12.88
C ARG A 395 -8.94 -27.04 12.77
N GLY A 396 -8.96 -28.16 13.50
CA GLY A 396 -10.02 -29.18 13.40
C GLY A 396 -9.88 -30.16 12.22
N LEU A 397 -8.65 -30.49 11.80
CA LEU A 397 -8.33 -31.36 10.64
C LEU A 397 -8.68 -30.68 9.31
N SER A 398 -7.92 -29.63 8.98
CA SER A 398 -8.18 -28.77 7.80
C SER A 398 -8.25 -29.50 6.44
N LEU A 399 -7.72 -30.73 6.33
CA LEU A 399 -7.86 -31.57 5.13
C LEU A 399 -9.09 -32.50 5.17
N ASP A 400 -9.54 -32.92 6.35
CA ASP A 400 -10.72 -33.79 6.51
C ASP A 400 -12.04 -33.01 6.60
N ALA A 401 -12.00 -31.80 7.17
CA ALA A 401 -13.16 -30.94 7.38
C ALA A 401 -12.82 -29.45 7.17
N PRO A 402 -13.83 -28.59 6.91
CA PRO A 402 -13.62 -27.16 6.76
C PRO A 402 -13.00 -26.54 8.02
N GLU A 403 -11.79 -25.99 7.89
CA GLU A 403 -10.99 -25.48 9.01
C GLU A 403 -11.74 -24.48 9.90
N ASN A 404 -11.43 -24.48 11.21
CA ASN A 404 -11.96 -23.53 12.20
C ASN A 404 -13.51 -23.49 12.30
N THR A 405 -14.18 -24.61 12.02
CA THR A 405 -15.65 -24.75 12.15
C THR A 405 -16.05 -25.71 13.27
N LEU A 406 -17.29 -25.62 13.76
CA LEU A 406 -17.82 -26.57 14.75
C LEU A 406 -17.89 -28.00 14.21
N VAL A 407 -18.09 -28.18 12.90
CA VAL A 407 -18.09 -29.50 12.26
C VAL A 407 -16.69 -30.10 12.27
N ALA A 408 -15.65 -29.30 12.04
CA ALA A 408 -14.26 -29.74 12.14
C ALA A 408 -13.90 -30.21 13.56
N ILE A 409 -14.39 -29.53 14.59
CA ILE A 409 -14.25 -29.96 16.00
C ILE A 409 -14.93 -31.32 16.23
N ARG A 410 -16.19 -31.50 15.79
CA ARG A 410 -16.89 -32.80 15.92
C ARG A 410 -16.16 -33.89 15.16
N LYS A 411 -15.67 -33.60 13.96
CA LYS A 411 -14.94 -34.57 13.14
C LYS A 411 -13.64 -35.01 13.79
N SER A 412 -12.95 -34.07 14.45
CA SER A 412 -11.74 -34.35 15.22
C SER A 412 -12.03 -35.34 16.36
N TYR A 413 -13.14 -35.16 17.08
CA TYR A 413 -13.58 -36.11 18.10
C TYR A 413 -13.90 -37.50 17.53
N GLU A 414 -14.67 -37.56 16.43
CA GLU A 414 -15.04 -38.83 15.76
C GLU A 414 -13.82 -39.65 15.32
N LEU A 415 -12.76 -38.96 14.88
CA LEU A 415 -11.52 -39.60 14.43
C LEU A 415 -10.52 -39.88 15.57
N GLY A 416 -10.88 -39.57 16.82
CA GLY A 416 -10.07 -39.87 17.99
C GLY A 416 -8.93 -38.89 18.26
N ALA A 417 -9.03 -37.65 17.79
CA ALA A 417 -8.11 -36.59 18.22
C ALA A 417 -8.30 -36.30 19.71
N HIS A 418 -7.20 -36.05 20.43
CA HIS A 418 -7.24 -35.76 21.87
C HIS A 418 -7.33 -34.25 22.15
N LEU A 419 -6.93 -33.45 21.17
CA LEU A 419 -6.84 -31.99 21.23
C LEU A 419 -7.25 -31.39 19.89
N VAL A 420 -7.86 -30.21 19.92
CA VAL A 420 -8.09 -29.39 18.73
C VAL A 420 -7.36 -28.06 18.89
N GLU A 421 -6.58 -27.70 17.89
CA GLU A 421 -5.98 -26.38 17.77
C GLU A 421 -6.93 -25.48 16.97
N LEU A 422 -7.11 -24.25 17.42
CA LEU A 422 -8.07 -23.28 16.88
C LEU A 422 -7.41 -21.90 16.77
N ASP A 423 -7.51 -21.30 15.59
CA ASP A 423 -7.01 -19.95 15.37
C ASP A 423 -8.08 -18.92 15.74
N VAL A 424 -7.68 -17.84 16.42
CA VAL A 424 -8.60 -16.77 16.84
C VAL A 424 -8.24 -15.41 16.26
N GLU A 425 -9.27 -14.65 15.88
CA GLU A 425 -9.17 -13.25 15.47
C GLU A 425 -10.38 -12.47 16.03
N VAL A 426 -10.29 -11.15 16.05
CA VAL A 426 -11.33 -10.26 16.59
C VAL A 426 -12.04 -9.46 15.49
N THR A 427 -13.36 -9.29 15.63
CA THR A 427 -14.21 -8.51 14.74
C THR A 427 -14.18 -7.01 15.05
N ALA A 428 -14.89 -6.20 14.26
CA ALA A 428 -15.02 -4.76 14.51
C ALA A 428 -15.84 -4.43 15.77
N ASP A 429 -16.77 -5.31 16.14
CA ASP A 429 -17.64 -5.24 17.32
C ASP A 429 -17.12 -6.09 18.50
N ASP A 430 -15.80 -6.26 18.60
CA ASP A 430 -15.08 -6.90 19.70
C ASP A 430 -15.46 -8.36 20.01
N VAL A 431 -16.00 -9.09 19.01
CA VAL A 431 -16.30 -10.51 19.14
C VAL A 431 -15.10 -11.35 18.68
N VAL A 432 -14.63 -12.26 19.53
CA VAL A 432 -13.56 -13.21 19.16
C VAL A 432 -14.16 -14.39 18.40
N VAL A 433 -13.71 -14.54 17.15
CA VAL A 433 -14.17 -15.55 16.19
C VAL A 433 -13.04 -16.50 15.81
N LEU A 434 -13.41 -17.70 15.36
CA LEU A 434 -12.43 -18.65 14.83
C LEU A 434 -12.07 -18.31 13.38
N MET A 435 -10.83 -17.90 13.15
CA MET A 435 -10.32 -17.57 11.83
C MET A 435 -8.79 -17.56 11.85
N HIS A 436 -8.17 -18.16 10.84
CA HIS A 436 -6.72 -18.14 10.67
C HIS A 436 -6.22 -16.85 10.01
N ASP A 437 -6.92 -16.42 8.96
CA ASP A 437 -6.46 -15.34 8.09
C ASP A 437 -7.02 -13.99 8.54
N ASP A 438 -6.28 -12.92 8.22
CA ASP A 438 -6.72 -11.54 8.44
C ASP A 438 -7.98 -11.15 7.64
N HIS A 439 -8.23 -11.91 6.56
CA HIS A 439 -9.31 -11.71 5.62
C HIS A 439 -10.12 -12.99 5.46
N VAL A 440 -11.42 -12.84 5.21
CA VAL A 440 -12.33 -13.99 5.04
C VAL A 440 -12.20 -14.69 3.68
N ASN A 441 -11.38 -14.14 2.79
CA ASN A 441 -11.37 -14.44 1.36
C ASN A 441 -11.02 -15.90 1.04
N ARG A 442 -10.10 -16.54 1.78
CA ARG A 442 -9.56 -17.86 1.41
C ARG A 442 -10.55 -18.99 1.73
N THR A 443 -11.21 -18.93 2.88
CA THR A 443 -12.04 -20.03 3.40
C THR A 443 -13.53 -19.83 3.16
N THR A 444 -13.97 -18.58 3.00
CA THR A 444 -15.41 -18.25 2.89
C THR A 444 -15.83 -17.80 1.48
N ASN A 445 -17.14 -17.55 1.32
CA ASN A 445 -17.73 -16.90 0.15
C ASN A 445 -17.73 -15.35 0.23
N GLY A 446 -17.19 -14.76 1.30
CA GLY A 446 -17.11 -13.30 1.48
C GLY A 446 -15.78 -12.70 1.02
N VAL A 447 -15.70 -11.37 1.04
CA VAL A 447 -14.46 -10.61 0.77
C VAL A 447 -14.29 -9.49 1.79
N GLY A 448 -13.10 -9.36 2.38
CA GLY A 448 -12.71 -8.25 3.24
C GLY A 448 -12.00 -8.68 4.53
N ALA A 449 -11.55 -7.71 5.32
CA ALA A 449 -10.81 -7.93 6.55
C ALA A 449 -11.74 -8.22 7.74
N VAL A 450 -11.43 -9.23 8.55
CA VAL A 450 -12.25 -9.67 9.70
C VAL A 450 -12.49 -8.50 10.68
N ARG A 451 -11.45 -7.70 10.95
CA ARG A 451 -11.49 -6.54 11.87
C ARG A 451 -12.36 -5.37 11.41
N ARG A 452 -12.81 -5.37 10.16
CA ARG A 452 -13.69 -4.32 9.62
C ARG A 452 -15.13 -4.80 9.46
N MET A 453 -15.41 -6.05 9.83
CA MET A 453 -16.73 -6.64 9.76
C MET A 453 -17.27 -6.84 11.17
N ASN A 454 -18.55 -6.58 11.35
CA ASN A 454 -19.25 -6.96 12.58
C ASN A 454 -19.54 -8.47 12.57
N TYR A 455 -19.69 -9.08 13.74
CA TYR A 455 -19.99 -10.50 13.86
C TYR A 455 -21.29 -10.88 13.14
N SER A 456 -22.28 -9.99 13.11
CA SER A 456 -23.54 -10.21 12.38
C SER A 456 -23.32 -10.41 10.88
N GLN A 457 -22.34 -9.74 10.28
CA GLN A 457 -21.96 -9.89 8.87
C GLN A 457 -21.20 -11.21 8.66
N LEU A 458 -20.24 -11.52 9.53
CA LEU A 458 -19.43 -12.74 9.45
C LEU A 458 -20.25 -14.02 9.66
N LYS A 459 -21.24 -13.97 10.56
CA LYS A 459 -22.14 -15.09 10.85
C LYS A 459 -22.94 -15.55 9.62
N ASN A 460 -23.14 -14.67 8.65
CA ASN A 460 -23.86 -14.99 7.40
C ASN A 460 -22.95 -15.60 6.32
N LEU A 461 -21.63 -15.58 6.52
CA LEU A 461 -20.68 -16.19 5.60
C LEU A 461 -20.63 -17.70 5.78
N ASN A 462 -20.37 -18.40 4.67
CA ASN A 462 -20.18 -19.84 4.64
C ASN A 462 -18.68 -20.17 4.69
N ALA A 463 -18.19 -20.56 5.86
CA ALA A 463 -16.80 -20.94 6.15
C ALA A 463 -16.32 -22.22 5.46
N ALA A 464 -17.23 -22.95 4.81
CA ALA A 464 -16.90 -24.16 4.08
C ALA A 464 -16.98 -23.99 2.55
N ALA A 465 -17.33 -22.78 2.06
CA ALA A 465 -17.60 -22.51 0.65
C ALA A 465 -16.47 -22.93 -0.31
N LYS A 466 -15.21 -22.80 0.13
CA LYS A 466 -14.02 -23.07 -0.68
C LYS A 466 -13.31 -24.38 -0.32
N PHE A 467 -13.96 -25.24 0.47
CA PHE A 467 -13.41 -26.52 0.87
C PHE A 467 -13.50 -27.55 -0.28
N SER A 468 -12.43 -28.33 -0.51
CA SER A 468 -12.32 -29.27 -1.64
C SER A 468 -13.47 -30.27 -1.73
N HIS A 469 -14.02 -30.72 -0.60
CA HIS A 469 -15.18 -31.62 -0.54
C HIS A 469 -16.43 -30.93 0.00
N ARG A 470 -16.65 -29.66 -0.40
CA ARG A 470 -17.81 -28.85 0.01
C ARG A 470 -19.15 -29.58 -0.07
N GLN A 471 -19.33 -30.44 -1.08
CA GLN A 471 -20.56 -31.20 -1.31
C GLN A 471 -20.97 -32.10 -0.13
N LYS A 472 -20.02 -32.50 0.72
CA LYS A 472 -20.28 -33.32 1.92
C LYS A 472 -20.80 -32.51 3.11
N TYR A 473 -20.79 -31.18 3.01
CA TYR A 473 -21.02 -30.29 4.15
C TYR A 473 -22.07 -29.22 3.83
N ASP A 474 -23.06 -29.08 4.71
CA ASP A 474 -24.01 -27.97 4.68
C ASP A 474 -23.33 -26.62 4.98
N VAL A 475 -24.07 -25.51 4.84
CA VAL A 475 -23.56 -24.16 5.13
C VAL A 475 -23.01 -24.09 6.55
N GLN A 476 -21.70 -23.84 6.68
CA GLN A 476 -21.02 -23.73 7.97
C GLN A 476 -20.79 -22.25 8.30
N ARG A 477 -21.23 -21.82 9.47
CA ARG A 477 -21.02 -20.45 9.95
C ARG A 477 -19.67 -20.33 10.66
N ILE A 478 -19.12 -19.12 10.68
CA ILE A 478 -17.93 -18.80 11.48
C ILE A 478 -18.33 -18.79 12.97
N PRO A 479 -17.79 -19.70 13.80
CA PRO A 479 -18.14 -19.77 15.22
C PRO A 479 -17.37 -18.74 16.06
N THR A 480 -17.94 -18.40 17.22
CA THR A 480 -17.21 -17.64 18.25
C THR A 480 -16.32 -18.56 19.08
N LEU A 481 -15.28 -18.00 19.72
CA LEU A 481 -14.43 -18.75 20.65
C LEU A 481 -15.24 -19.41 21.76
N LYS A 482 -16.20 -18.69 22.36
CA LYS A 482 -17.08 -19.24 23.42
C LYS A 482 -17.91 -20.43 22.92
N GLN A 483 -18.42 -20.40 21.69
CA GLN A 483 -19.18 -21.52 21.11
C GLN A 483 -18.29 -22.75 20.91
N ALA A 484 -17.07 -22.55 20.41
CA ALA A 484 -16.11 -23.62 20.19
C ALA A 484 -15.67 -24.27 21.52
N LEU A 485 -15.32 -23.47 22.53
CA LEU A 485 -14.90 -23.98 23.84
C LEU A 485 -16.01 -24.76 24.55
N ARG A 486 -17.28 -24.31 24.46
CA ARG A 486 -18.43 -25.06 24.97
C ARG A 486 -18.56 -26.43 24.30
N LEU A 487 -18.40 -26.50 22.98
CA LEU A 487 -18.45 -27.77 22.25
C LEU A 487 -17.29 -28.69 22.63
N CYS A 488 -16.07 -28.15 22.75
CA CYS A 488 -14.90 -28.94 23.16
C CYS A 488 -15.06 -29.48 24.58
N SER A 489 -15.60 -28.68 25.51
CA SER A 489 -15.91 -29.11 26.88
C SER A 489 -16.92 -30.26 26.91
N GLN A 490 -18.00 -30.17 26.12
CA GLN A 490 -18.99 -31.26 25.98
C GLN A 490 -18.37 -32.56 25.43
N LEU A 491 -17.44 -32.44 24.48
CA LEU A 491 -16.74 -33.57 23.88
C LEU A 491 -15.52 -34.05 24.71
N ARG A 492 -15.19 -33.36 25.81
CA ARG A 492 -13.98 -33.56 26.62
C ARG A 492 -12.69 -33.50 25.79
N LEU A 493 -12.68 -32.67 24.75
CA LEU A 493 -11.50 -32.39 23.93
C LEU A 493 -10.66 -31.30 24.59
N LYS A 494 -9.34 -31.49 24.59
CA LYS A 494 -8.41 -30.41 24.94
C LYS A 494 -8.37 -29.38 23.81
N VAL A 495 -8.08 -28.13 24.15
CA VAL A 495 -8.03 -27.03 23.19
C VAL A 495 -6.71 -26.30 23.28
N LEU A 496 -6.12 -26.03 22.12
CA LEU A 496 -5.02 -25.08 22.00
C LEU A 496 -5.52 -23.87 21.20
N ILE A 497 -5.52 -22.70 21.80
CA ILE A 497 -5.90 -21.45 21.16
C ILE A 497 -4.64 -20.81 20.57
N ASP A 498 -4.52 -20.76 19.24
CA ASP A 498 -3.42 -20.03 18.59
C ASP A 498 -3.87 -18.60 18.26
N VAL A 499 -3.24 -17.65 18.96
CA VAL A 499 -3.53 -16.23 18.81
C VAL A 499 -2.64 -15.68 17.69
N LYS A 500 -3.23 -15.37 16.54
CA LYS A 500 -2.48 -14.93 15.35
C LYS A 500 -1.96 -13.52 15.44
N ARG A 501 -2.46 -12.70 16.37
CA ARG A 501 -2.05 -11.32 16.52
C ARG A 501 -2.11 -10.83 17.96
N PRO A 502 -1.21 -9.93 18.36
CA PRO A 502 -1.20 -9.36 19.69
C PRO A 502 -2.31 -8.29 19.83
N ASP A 503 -3.51 -8.72 20.20
CA ASP A 503 -4.64 -7.82 20.47
C ASP A 503 -5.15 -8.03 21.91
N PRO A 504 -5.14 -6.99 22.77
CA PRO A 504 -5.58 -7.09 24.15
C PRO A 504 -7.01 -7.64 24.29
N ARG A 505 -7.91 -7.30 23.35
CA ARG A 505 -9.31 -7.75 23.38
C ARG A 505 -9.45 -9.27 23.32
N ILE A 506 -8.55 -9.94 22.58
CA ILE A 506 -8.50 -11.40 22.53
C ILE A 506 -8.04 -11.95 23.88
N SER A 507 -6.99 -11.36 24.46
CA SER A 507 -6.49 -11.76 25.78
C SER A 507 -7.56 -11.57 26.87
N ASP A 508 -8.28 -10.45 26.87
CA ASP A 508 -9.37 -10.17 27.82
C ASP A 508 -10.50 -11.18 27.67
N THR A 509 -10.92 -11.47 26.43
CA THR A 509 -11.95 -12.49 26.18
C THR A 509 -11.52 -13.88 26.66
N ILE A 510 -10.25 -14.25 26.46
CA ILE A 510 -9.71 -15.52 26.94
C ILE A 510 -9.77 -15.54 28.48
N LEU A 511 -9.26 -14.50 29.14
CA LEU A 511 -9.28 -14.39 30.60
C LEU A 511 -10.69 -14.46 31.16
N ASP A 512 -11.67 -13.84 30.50
CA ASP A 512 -13.07 -13.90 30.92
C ASP A 512 -13.65 -15.31 30.82
N VAL A 513 -13.27 -16.09 29.80
CA VAL A 513 -13.70 -17.49 29.70
C VAL A 513 -13.09 -18.35 30.82
N PHE A 514 -11.83 -18.12 31.20
CA PHE A 514 -11.20 -18.81 32.34
C PHE A 514 -11.83 -18.42 33.68
N LYS A 515 -12.28 -17.18 33.84
CA LYS A 515 -13.03 -16.73 35.02
C LYS A 515 -14.43 -17.37 35.08
N GLU A 516 -15.11 -17.50 33.93
CA GLU A 516 -16.45 -18.09 33.84
C GLU A 516 -16.44 -19.59 34.17
N ASP A 517 -15.42 -20.35 33.74
CA ASP A 517 -15.34 -21.80 33.95
C ASP A 517 -13.95 -22.23 34.48
N PRO A 518 -13.79 -22.37 35.81
CA PRO A 518 -12.53 -22.79 36.42
C PRO A 518 -12.12 -24.24 36.10
N HIS A 519 -12.96 -25.06 35.47
CA HIS A 519 -12.60 -26.44 35.16
C HIS A 519 -11.78 -26.54 33.86
N ILE A 520 -11.68 -25.46 33.08
CA ILE A 520 -10.99 -25.48 31.79
C ILE A 520 -9.47 -25.37 31.89
N TYR A 521 -8.90 -25.02 33.06
CA TYR A 521 -7.45 -24.84 33.26
C TYR A 521 -6.62 -26.07 32.86
N ASP A 522 -7.16 -27.28 33.03
CA ASP A 522 -6.48 -28.54 32.65
C ASP A 522 -6.66 -28.91 31.16
N SER A 523 -7.53 -28.20 30.45
CA SER A 523 -8.00 -28.57 29.13
C SER A 523 -7.71 -27.55 28.05
N VAL A 524 -7.48 -26.28 28.40
CA VAL A 524 -7.25 -25.18 27.45
C VAL A 524 -5.85 -24.60 27.66
N ALA A 525 -5.11 -24.45 26.57
CA ALA A 525 -3.83 -23.74 26.54
C ALA A 525 -3.81 -22.68 25.44
N VAL A 526 -2.96 -21.66 25.61
CA VAL A 526 -2.81 -20.53 24.69
C VAL A 526 -1.41 -20.55 24.07
N ALA A 527 -1.33 -20.41 22.76
CA ALA A 527 -0.08 -20.28 22.01
C ALA A 527 -0.13 -19.06 21.08
N SER A 528 1.04 -18.57 20.70
CA SER A 528 1.16 -17.52 19.69
C SER A 528 2.58 -17.45 19.15
N PHE A 529 2.74 -17.00 17.89
CA PHE A 529 4.02 -16.52 17.38
C PHE A 529 4.50 -15.21 18.04
N TYR A 530 3.61 -14.51 18.75
CA TYR A 530 3.86 -13.23 19.40
C TYR A 530 4.07 -13.42 20.91
N PRO A 531 5.31 -13.31 21.41
CA PRO A 531 5.58 -13.58 22.82
C PRO A 531 4.84 -12.69 23.81
N GLN A 532 4.42 -11.50 23.38
CA GLN A 532 3.62 -10.60 24.21
C GLN A 532 2.28 -11.19 24.63
N VAL A 533 1.67 -12.06 23.82
CA VAL A 533 0.38 -12.69 24.16
C VAL A 533 0.55 -13.62 25.36
N ALA A 534 1.57 -14.49 25.33
CA ALA A 534 1.89 -15.37 26.44
C ALA A 534 2.24 -14.57 27.71
N TYR A 535 2.94 -13.44 27.56
CA TYR A 535 3.22 -12.53 28.68
C TYR A 535 1.95 -11.90 29.28
N TRP A 536 1.05 -11.35 28.47
CA TRP A 536 -0.19 -10.73 28.95
C TRP A 536 -1.09 -11.72 29.68
N ILE A 537 -1.31 -12.89 29.09
CA ILE A 537 -2.12 -13.95 29.70
C ILE A 537 -1.53 -14.36 31.05
N ARG A 538 -0.22 -14.62 31.11
CA ARG A 538 0.43 -15.09 32.34
C ARG A 538 0.62 -14.03 33.41
N ARG A 539 0.76 -12.76 33.00
CA ARG A 539 0.80 -11.64 33.94
C ARG A 539 -0.56 -11.46 34.62
N SER A 540 -1.65 -11.64 33.88
CA SER A 540 -3.01 -11.55 34.40
C SER A 540 -3.41 -12.79 35.21
N ASP A 541 -3.10 -13.99 34.71
CA ASP A 541 -3.35 -15.25 35.41
C ASP A 541 -2.20 -16.26 35.19
N PRO A 542 -1.36 -16.51 36.21
CA PRO A 542 -0.21 -17.40 36.09
C PRO A 542 -0.59 -18.89 35.98
N LYS A 543 -1.84 -19.27 36.29
CA LYS A 543 -2.31 -20.66 36.16
C LYS A 543 -2.61 -21.04 34.71
N ILE A 544 -2.86 -20.07 33.83
CA ILE A 544 -3.16 -20.40 32.43
C ILE A 544 -1.91 -20.97 31.74
N VAL A 545 -2.08 -22.13 31.10
CA VAL A 545 -1.03 -22.78 30.33
C VAL A 545 -0.80 -21.98 29.05
N ALA A 546 0.33 -21.27 28.99
CA ALA A 546 0.72 -20.47 27.82
C ALA A 546 2.07 -20.90 27.24
N GLY A 547 2.22 -20.75 25.92
CA GLY A 547 3.39 -21.14 25.16
C GLY A 547 3.65 -20.28 23.93
N HIS A 548 4.73 -20.62 23.22
CA HIS A 548 5.14 -19.93 21.99
C HIS A 548 5.08 -20.86 20.79
N THR A 549 4.65 -20.32 19.66
CA THR A 549 4.74 -20.96 18.35
C THR A 549 6.02 -20.49 17.66
N TRP A 550 6.82 -21.42 17.15
CA TRP A 550 8.12 -21.14 16.57
C TRP A 550 8.38 -21.96 15.31
N CYS A 551 8.91 -21.30 14.29
CA CYS A 551 9.48 -21.92 13.10
C CYS A 551 10.86 -21.32 12.78
N PRO A 552 11.80 -22.13 12.23
CA PRO A 552 13.04 -21.62 11.65
C PRO A 552 12.75 -20.75 10.42
N GLY A 553 13.61 -19.76 10.17
CA GLY A 553 13.56 -19.00 8.92
C GLY A 553 12.51 -17.89 8.86
N LEU A 554 11.97 -17.44 10.00
CA LEU A 554 10.94 -16.40 10.08
C LEU A 554 11.32 -15.11 9.31
N PHE A 555 12.59 -14.72 9.31
CA PHE A 555 13.07 -13.54 8.59
C PHE A 555 13.58 -13.84 7.19
N THR A 556 13.91 -15.09 6.87
CA THR A 556 14.47 -15.48 5.56
C THR A 556 13.42 -15.97 4.57
N GLN A 557 12.34 -16.60 5.03
CA GLN A 557 11.35 -17.31 4.22
C GLN A 557 9.95 -16.67 4.31
N LYS A 558 9.24 -16.60 3.18
CA LYS A 558 7.89 -16.04 3.05
C LYS A 558 6.84 -16.80 3.87
N SER A 559 7.01 -18.11 4.00
CA SER A 559 6.20 -18.92 4.91
C SER A 559 7.06 -20.03 5.50
N CYS A 560 6.72 -20.53 6.68
CA CYS A 560 7.44 -21.65 7.28
C CYS A 560 7.24 -22.96 6.49
N GLN A 561 6.21 -23.05 5.64
CA GLN A 561 5.86 -24.27 4.89
C GLN A 561 6.45 -24.28 3.47
N THR A 562 6.61 -23.12 2.85
CA THR A 562 7.20 -22.96 1.52
C THR A 562 8.60 -22.35 1.65
N ALA A 563 9.61 -23.03 1.08
CA ALA A 563 11.00 -22.54 1.06
C ALA A 563 11.21 -21.31 0.14
N GLU A 564 10.16 -20.52 -0.10
CA GLU A 564 10.21 -19.31 -0.90
C GLU A 564 10.87 -18.18 -0.11
N GLU A 565 11.96 -17.64 -0.64
CA GLU A 565 12.73 -16.61 0.06
C GLU A 565 12.14 -15.20 -0.15
N TYR A 566 12.27 -14.34 0.87
CA TYR A 566 11.92 -12.91 0.76
C TYR A 566 12.90 -12.13 -0.12
N TYR A 567 14.19 -12.51 -0.09
CA TYR A 567 15.27 -11.68 -0.62
C TYR A 567 15.94 -12.34 -1.81
N LEU A 568 15.86 -11.67 -2.97
CA LEU A 568 16.64 -12.04 -4.16
C LEU A 568 18.13 -11.72 -3.99
N SER A 569 18.48 -10.72 -3.16
CA SER A 569 19.88 -10.29 -3.00
C SER A 569 20.67 -11.17 -2.00
N PRO A 570 21.89 -11.63 -2.36
CA PRO A 570 22.70 -12.48 -1.49
C PRO A 570 23.09 -11.84 -0.15
N LEU A 571 23.33 -10.54 -0.15
CA LEU A 571 23.72 -9.80 1.05
C LEU A 571 22.57 -9.72 2.07
N ALA A 572 21.35 -9.42 1.61
CA ALA A 572 20.18 -9.35 2.49
C ALA A 572 19.85 -10.73 3.09
N ARG A 573 19.99 -11.79 2.28
CA ARG A 573 19.84 -13.18 2.74
C ARG A 573 20.84 -13.51 3.85
N PHE A 574 22.12 -13.14 3.69
CA PHE A 574 23.14 -13.39 4.70
C PHE A 574 22.80 -12.73 6.04
N PHE A 575 22.38 -11.45 6.02
CA PHE A 575 21.98 -10.76 7.24
C PHE A 575 20.71 -11.34 7.85
N ALA A 576 19.67 -11.62 7.05
CA ALA A 576 18.43 -12.23 7.52
C ALA A 576 18.69 -13.58 8.21
N ALA A 577 19.54 -14.44 7.64
CA ALA A 577 19.90 -15.73 8.24
C ALA A 577 20.62 -15.60 9.59
N ARG A 578 21.37 -14.51 9.80
CA ARG A 578 21.99 -14.22 11.11
C ARG A 578 20.96 -13.73 12.12
N VAL A 579 20.02 -12.90 11.69
CA VAL A 579 18.90 -12.44 12.52
C VAL A 579 18.06 -13.64 12.97
N ASP A 580 17.76 -14.60 12.10
CA ASP A 580 17.03 -15.83 12.47
C ASP A 580 17.72 -16.61 13.59
N LYS A 581 19.06 -16.78 13.51
CA LYS A 581 19.83 -17.49 14.56
C LYS A 581 19.82 -16.73 15.88
N ILE A 582 20.00 -15.42 15.84
CA ILE A 582 19.97 -14.56 17.03
C ILE A 582 18.59 -14.59 17.67
N TYR A 583 17.53 -14.47 16.86
CA TYR A 583 16.15 -14.50 17.32
C TYR A 583 15.78 -15.85 17.93
N SER A 584 16.14 -16.95 17.26
CA SER A 584 15.93 -18.30 17.81
C SER A 584 16.63 -18.46 19.16
N TRP A 585 17.90 -18.06 19.27
CA TRP A 585 18.61 -18.11 20.54
C TRP A 585 17.92 -17.26 21.63
N PHE A 586 17.51 -16.05 21.29
CA PHE A 586 16.86 -15.11 22.20
C PHE A 586 15.50 -15.65 22.69
N LEU A 587 14.68 -16.17 21.78
CA LEU A 587 13.37 -16.76 22.11
C LEU A 587 13.54 -17.94 23.09
N HIS A 588 14.50 -18.82 22.82
CA HIS A 588 14.71 -20.04 23.61
C HIS A 588 15.35 -19.77 24.98
N HIS A 589 16.27 -18.81 25.09
CA HIS A 589 17.05 -18.62 26.32
C HIS A 589 16.58 -17.48 27.22
N VAL A 590 15.94 -16.46 26.64
CA VAL A 590 15.53 -15.24 27.34
C VAL A 590 14.01 -15.14 27.41
N VAL A 591 13.33 -15.11 26.28
CA VAL A 591 11.88 -14.87 26.21
C VAL A 591 11.08 -16.00 26.87
N SER A 592 11.46 -17.25 26.65
CA SER A 592 10.84 -18.42 27.29
C SER A 592 10.81 -18.30 28.81
N LYS A 593 11.89 -17.77 29.41
CA LYS A 593 12.03 -17.59 30.86
C LYS A 593 11.25 -16.38 31.38
N ILE A 594 11.31 -15.25 30.67
CA ILE A 594 10.59 -14.02 31.06
C ILE A 594 9.08 -14.23 31.02
N THR A 595 8.60 -14.89 29.95
CA THR A 595 7.19 -15.21 29.80
C THR A 595 6.77 -16.37 30.70
N GLY A 596 7.68 -17.23 31.13
CA GLY A 596 7.39 -18.42 31.93
C GLY A 596 6.70 -19.52 31.14
N SER A 597 7.02 -19.70 29.87
CA SER A 597 6.27 -20.62 29.00
C SER A 597 6.35 -22.09 29.42
N THR A 598 5.22 -22.78 29.31
CA THR A 598 5.07 -24.21 29.63
C THR A 598 5.03 -25.10 28.39
N LEU A 599 4.75 -24.50 27.23
CA LEU A 599 4.59 -25.17 25.95
C LEU A 599 5.41 -24.46 24.87
N PHE A 600 5.97 -25.25 23.95
CA PHE A 600 6.50 -24.78 22.68
C PHE A 600 5.85 -25.55 21.54
N LEU A 601 5.21 -24.82 20.63
CA LEU A 601 4.76 -25.33 19.36
C LEU A 601 5.88 -25.14 18.34
N VAL A 602 6.47 -26.23 17.88
CA VAL A 602 7.64 -26.19 17.01
C VAL A 602 7.35 -26.86 15.67
N GLU A 603 7.84 -26.26 14.60
CA GLU A 603 7.76 -26.87 13.28
C GLU A 603 8.44 -28.26 13.27
N HIS A 604 7.74 -29.28 12.77
CA HIS A 604 8.17 -30.68 12.76
C HIS A 604 9.60 -30.90 12.21
N LYS A 605 10.02 -30.18 11.17
CA LYS A 605 11.36 -30.27 10.55
C LYS A 605 12.49 -29.78 11.45
N ALA A 606 12.20 -28.92 12.43
CA ALA A 606 13.19 -28.39 13.35
C ALA A 606 13.43 -29.31 14.57
N LEU A 607 12.65 -30.38 14.73
CA LEU A 607 12.68 -31.22 15.91
C LEU A 607 13.72 -32.34 15.81
N SER A 608 14.40 -32.56 16.92
CA SER A 608 15.27 -33.71 17.14
C SER A 608 15.03 -34.29 18.53
N ALA A 609 15.38 -35.57 18.74
CA ALA A 609 15.24 -36.22 20.04
C ALA A 609 16.00 -35.46 21.15
N ASN A 610 17.18 -34.92 20.83
CA ASN A 610 17.98 -34.11 21.75
C ASN A 610 17.29 -32.79 22.11
N TYR A 611 16.67 -32.13 21.13
CA TYR A 611 15.94 -30.88 21.35
C TYR A 611 14.76 -31.11 22.31
N ILE A 612 13.97 -32.17 22.08
CA ILE A 612 12.83 -32.52 22.94
C ILE A 612 13.30 -32.85 24.36
N LYS A 613 14.36 -33.64 24.49
CA LYS A 613 14.93 -34.00 25.79
C LYS A 613 15.40 -32.77 26.58
N LYS A 614 16.05 -31.81 25.92
CA LYS A 614 16.52 -30.56 26.52
C LYS A 614 15.36 -29.75 27.12
N TRP A 615 14.27 -29.59 26.37
CA TRP A 615 13.11 -28.83 26.85
C TRP A 615 12.35 -29.55 27.95
N ARG A 616 12.22 -30.87 27.84
CA ARG A 616 11.58 -31.68 28.88
C ARG A 616 12.32 -31.61 30.21
N GLN A 617 13.66 -31.52 30.20
CA GLN A 617 14.47 -31.29 31.41
C GLN A 617 14.22 -29.91 32.04
N GLN A 618 13.81 -28.93 31.25
CA GLN A 618 13.43 -27.60 31.72
C GLN A 618 11.94 -27.52 32.11
N GLY A 619 11.23 -28.66 32.06
CA GLY A 619 9.80 -28.79 32.33
C GLY A 619 8.91 -28.03 31.34
N VAL A 620 9.42 -27.81 30.12
CA VAL A 620 8.67 -27.23 29.01
C VAL A 620 8.33 -28.34 28.03
N HIS A 621 7.05 -28.42 27.65
CA HIS A 621 6.55 -29.44 26.75
C HIS A 621 6.62 -28.97 25.31
N VAL A 622 6.93 -29.89 24.39
CA VAL A 622 7.07 -29.58 22.96
C VAL A 622 5.97 -30.28 22.19
N ILE A 623 5.32 -29.55 21.28
CA ILE A 623 4.29 -30.05 20.36
C ILE A 623 4.75 -29.76 18.93
N ALA A 624 4.76 -30.78 18.08
CA ALA A 624 5.15 -30.64 16.68
C ALA A 624 3.99 -30.16 15.79
N TRP A 625 4.24 -29.29 14.81
CA TRP A 625 3.25 -28.91 13.78
C TRP A 625 3.90 -28.72 12.39
N THR A 626 3.24 -28.94 11.26
CA THR A 626 2.04 -29.77 11.08
C THR A 626 2.46 -31.07 10.39
N VAL A 627 2.22 -32.21 11.04
CA VAL A 627 2.70 -33.54 10.59
C VAL A 627 1.59 -34.23 9.81
N ASN A 628 1.70 -34.28 8.48
CA ASN A 628 0.63 -34.82 7.62
C ASN A 628 0.93 -36.21 7.07
N SER A 629 2.20 -36.56 6.86
CA SER A 629 2.62 -37.87 6.35
C SER A 629 2.40 -38.99 7.38
N VAL A 630 1.81 -40.13 6.97
CA VAL A 630 1.56 -41.27 7.87
C VAL A 630 2.85 -41.84 8.48
N PRO A 631 3.93 -42.09 7.69
CA PRO A 631 5.22 -42.47 8.25
C PRO A 631 5.75 -41.49 9.31
N GLU A 632 5.60 -40.18 9.10
CA GLU A 632 6.04 -39.17 10.07
C GLU A 632 5.20 -39.24 11.35
N LYS A 633 3.88 -39.42 11.26
CA LYS A 633 3.00 -39.61 12.44
C LYS A 633 3.47 -40.78 13.30
N SER A 634 3.75 -41.91 12.66
CA SER A 634 4.30 -43.10 13.33
C SER A 634 5.66 -42.83 13.97
N TYR A 635 6.53 -42.06 13.30
CA TYR A 635 7.83 -41.67 13.85
C TYR A 635 7.71 -40.75 15.08
N PHE A 636 6.81 -39.76 15.05
CA PHE A 636 6.58 -38.86 16.19
C PHE A 636 5.99 -39.61 17.40
N LEU A 637 5.06 -40.55 17.17
CA LEU A 637 4.44 -41.35 18.25
C LEU A 637 5.39 -42.39 18.84
N ASN A 638 5.98 -43.22 17.99
CA ASN A 638 6.69 -44.42 18.43
C ASN A 638 8.14 -44.12 18.80
N THR A 639 8.81 -43.26 18.03
CA THR A 639 10.25 -42.99 18.18
C THR A 639 10.50 -41.77 19.04
N LEU A 640 9.97 -40.59 18.65
CA LEU A 640 10.23 -39.34 19.37
C LEU A 640 9.39 -39.21 20.65
N LYS A 641 8.29 -39.96 20.77
CA LYS A 641 7.31 -39.86 21.86
C LYS A 641 6.87 -38.41 22.10
N CYS A 642 6.67 -37.69 21.01
CA CYS A 642 6.33 -36.26 21.00
C CYS A 642 4.94 -36.09 20.38
N PRO A 643 4.02 -35.38 21.05
CA PRO A 643 2.71 -35.12 20.48
C PRO A 643 2.80 -34.15 19.31
N PHE A 644 1.87 -34.26 18.37
CA PHE A 644 1.87 -33.45 17.16
C PHE A 644 0.46 -33.00 16.76
N LEU A 645 0.41 -31.94 15.96
CA LEU A 645 -0.76 -31.44 15.25
C LEU A 645 -0.74 -31.93 13.81
N THR A 646 -1.91 -32.31 13.28
CA THR A 646 -2.08 -32.78 11.90
C THR A 646 -3.34 -32.21 11.27
N ASP A 647 -3.31 -32.01 9.96
CA ASP A 647 -4.48 -31.59 9.17
C ASP A 647 -5.38 -32.76 8.77
N GLN A 648 -4.87 -34.00 8.83
CA GLN A 648 -5.57 -35.19 8.35
C GLN A 648 -5.37 -36.36 9.30
N LEU A 649 -6.44 -37.04 9.69
CA LEU A 649 -6.38 -38.21 10.56
C LEU A 649 -7.06 -39.44 9.95
N SER A 650 -7.93 -39.27 8.95
CA SER A 650 -8.65 -40.37 8.28
C SER A 650 -7.73 -41.52 7.84
N ASP A 651 -6.65 -41.17 7.14
CA ASP A 651 -5.79 -42.14 6.46
C ASP A 651 -4.98 -42.92 7.49
N PHE A 652 -4.50 -42.23 8.52
CA PHE A 652 -3.76 -42.82 9.63
C PHE A 652 -4.61 -43.82 10.41
N VAL A 653 -5.87 -43.48 10.71
CA VAL A 653 -6.81 -44.40 11.38
C VAL A 653 -7.13 -45.61 10.50
N SER A 654 -7.29 -45.40 9.19
CA SER A 654 -7.54 -46.49 8.25
C SER A 654 -6.37 -47.47 8.17
N GLU A 655 -5.14 -46.97 8.21
CA GLU A 655 -3.93 -47.78 8.15
C GLU A 655 -3.70 -48.55 9.46
N MET A 656 -3.95 -47.91 10.60
CA MET A 656 -3.92 -48.60 11.91
C MET A 656 -4.91 -49.75 11.97
N ARG A 657 -6.15 -49.55 11.49
CA ARG A 657 -7.16 -50.62 11.41
C ARG A 657 -6.72 -51.77 10.50
N LYS A 658 -6.09 -51.49 9.35
CA LYS A 658 -5.56 -52.52 8.44
C LYS A 658 -4.44 -53.33 9.10
N ASN A 659 -3.57 -52.67 9.86
CA ASN A 659 -2.48 -53.33 10.59
C ASN A 659 -3.01 -54.22 11.73
N GLU A 660 -4.05 -53.79 12.45
CA GLU A 660 -4.74 -54.62 13.45
C GLU A 660 -5.41 -55.86 12.83
N THR A 661 -6.11 -55.70 11.69
CA THR A 661 -6.71 -56.86 11.00
C THR A 661 -5.67 -57.84 10.47
N SER A 662 -4.56 -57.34 9.90
CA SER A 662 -3.50 -58.21 9.36
C SER A 662 -2.69 -58.93 10.45
N THR A 663 -2.58 -58.35 11.65
CA THR A 663 -1.96 -59.02 12.80
C THR A 663 -2.88 -60.08 13.39
N HIS A 664 -4.20 -59.84 13.48
CA HIS A 664 -5.17 -60.88 13.82
C HIS A 664 -5.20 -62.03 12.81
N ASP A 665 -5.14 -61.75 11.50
CA ASP A 665 -5.09 -62.79 10.46
C ASP A 665 -3.78 -63.59 10.47
N ARG A 666 -2.66 -62.98 10.91
CA ARG A 666 -1.38 -63.68 11.09
C ARG A 666 -1.37 -64.57 12.33
N VAL A 667 -1.98 -64.12 13.43
CA VAL A 667 -2.11 -64.91 14.66
C VAL A 667 -3.07 -66.09 14.44
N ASN A 668 -4.19 -65.88 13.74
CA ASN A 668 -5.14 -66.95 13.39
C ASN A 668 -4.63 -67.93 12.32
N LYS A 669 -3.53 -67.62 11.61
CA LYS A 669 -2.85 -68.56 10.71
C LYS A 669 -1.69 -69.32 11.37
N GLN A 670 -1.31 -68.93 12.59
CA GLN A 670 -0.27 -69.60 13.39
C GLN A 670 -0.83 -70.45 14.54
N ILE A 671 -2.14 -70.36 14.80
CA ILE A 671 -2.94 -71.28 15.62
C ILE A 671 -3.62 -72.26 14.67
#